data_AF-A0AAU4NWW9-F1
#
_entry.id   AF-A0AAU4NWW9-F1
#
_cell.length_a   1.000
_cell.length_b   1.000
_cell.length_c   1.000
_cell.angle_alpha   90.00
_cell.angle_beta   90.00
_cell.angle_gamma   90.00
#
_symmetry.space_group_name_H-M   'P 1'
#
loop_
_entity.id
_entity.type
_entity.pdbx_description
1 polymer ?
#
loop_
_entity_poly.entity_id
_entity_poly.type
_entity_poly.pdbx_seq_one_letter_code
_entity_poly.pdbx_strand_id
1 'polypeptide(L)'
;MSHRVALSFEDGVTRFITVTDGQTVADAAYRSRINIPLDCRDGVCGTCKAVCESGEYDGGTYLEDALTEEEADNGYCLPCSMTPESDLVLQIASTSAVAKTQASTYATTVSAVERLSPTTVRLAVASPAGVDLAFLPGQYVNITVPGTEETRSYSFSCVQGAHELDFLVKLIDGGVMSTYLSDRAAVGDVISFTGPHGSFFLREAERPALLLAGGTGLAPVLSILRTLDATSSTRDVHLVYGVSTDDDVVELDTLRDLADSLAGFTWDYCVSDPDTTAANTGYVTGFIEPRHLNDGDVAVYLCGPPPMVEAVRGHFADKSVEPTGFYYEKFAPSAKSSTADADPADDVTAAPADEQPTRENPASRTESVPAEEESTGGFVVPDTLEHETEDRSPRTVCGQIVFDRRVAALDTATGERVAAEDELTAMRSIAGQSVSAGSRGGRPFAPDAEQGVLVASDAGAVAGQRVWSTAPTEPLVARMEPMPDEVDPQSAEYEIGEEHPSVHESDAVFEARRALELGALELVIGRLSSQQIAGYRLLAEATTRYVDGDRFVDAAAYTDTNAAFHDYLFMQTRNEHLLQAYQALGVKAAMAEVLRNATWCDPLCAQDHLDIVDAFEAGDRDGARTLIADHAERSKITMKRAMQETVDSKRPKFVSPGRFAGKVVLVTGAAQGIGEWVARRISAEGGTLVLADRSELVDAVASELSSESAPADAVLADLETWEGASATVEAAIERHGRIDVSIHVVGGTIWAKPFWEYPPEQVQKEIDRSLWPTLWSCRAAIPHMVAQGGGTIVNVSSVATRGIHRVPYAAAKGGVNAITSALALEAAPYGVRVVATAPGGTDAPPRRIARGPGPADDQEREWYQALVEQTVDSSLLGRYGSLDEQAAAICFLASDEASYITGTVLPVAGGDLG
;
A
#
# COMPACT_ATOMS: atom_id res chain seq x y z
N MET A 1 -9.38 -25.95 0.95
CA MET A 1 -9.96 -25.25 2.12
C MET A 1 -10.37 -23.85 1.67
N SER A 2 -9.91 -22.76 2.29
CA SER A 2 -9.99 -21.41 1.71
C SER A 2 -8.79 -20.60 2.16
N HIS A 3 -8.11 -19.97 1.21
CA HIS A 3 -6.84 -19.29 1.41
C HIS A 3 -7.00 -17.77 1.23
N ARG A 4 -6.19 -16.99 1.93
CA ARG A 4 -6.11 -15.54 1.73
C ARG A 4 -4.97 -15.23 0.78
N VAL A 5 -5.28 -14.48 -0.27
CA VAL A 5 -4.26 -13.97 -1.20
C VAL A 5 -4.21 -12.46 -1.07
N ALA A 6 -3.01 -11.93 -0.87
CA ALA A 6 -2.71 -10.51 -0.93
C ALA A 6 -2.25 -10.17 -2.35
N LEU A 7 -2.94 -9.22 -2.99
CA LEU A 7 -2.61 -8.66 -4.29
C LEU A 7 -2.00 -7.29 -4.06
N SER A 8 -0.68 -7.18 -4.17
CA SER A 8 0.08 -5.92 -4.08
C SER A 8 0.20 -5.31 -5.48
N PHE A 9 -0.18 -4.04 -5.62
CA PHE A 9 -0.18 -3.32 -6.90
C PHE A 9 0.96 -2.29 -6.95
N GLU A 10 1.33 -1.87 -8.17
CA GLU A 10 2.41 -0.89 -8.41
C GLU A 10 2.19 0.47 -7.73
N ASP A 11 0.94 0.86 -7.47
CA ASP A 11 0.59 2.07 -6.72
C ASP A 11 0.76 1.90 -5.18
N GLY A 12 1.48 0.86 -4.74
CA GLY A 12 1.76 0.56 -3.35
C GLY A 12 0.55 0.10 -2.53
N VAL A 13 -0.58 -0.16 -3.19
CA VAL A 13 -1.82 -0.60 -2.54
C VAL A 13 -1.89 -2.13 -2.51
N THR A 14 -2.14 -2.72 -1.35
CA THR A 14 -2.44 -4.16 -1.24
C THR A 14 -3.94 -4.40 -1.06
N ARG A 15 -4.49 -5.39 -1.76
CA ARG A 15 -5.88 -5.88 -1.60
C ARG A 15 -5.87 -7.33 -1.16
N PHE A 16 -6.71 -7.68 -0.19
CA PHE A 16 -6.89 -9.07 0.24
C PHE A 16 -8.13 -9.66 -0.40
N ILE A 17 -7.98 -10.85 -0.97
CA ILE A 17 -9.07 -11.68 -1.47
C ILE A 17 -9.08 -13.02 -0.74
N THR A 18 -10.24 -13.69 -0.73
CA THR A 18 -10.35 -15.08 -0.29
C THR A 18 -10.54 -15.94 -1.52
N VAL A 19 -9.70 -16.97 -1.66
CA VAL A 19 -9.76 -17.99 -2.71
C VAL A 19 -10.32 -19.27 -2.09
N THR A 20 -11.28 -19.91 -2.76
CA THR A 20 -11.87 -21.17 -2.31
C THR A 20 -11.12 -22.36 -2.90
N ASP A 21 -11.26 -23.54 -2.29
CA ASP A 21 -10.74 -24.81 -2.82
C ASP A 21 -11.00 -24.98 -4.33
N GLY A 22 -9.96 -25.35 -5.08
CA GLY A 22 -10.04 -25.55 -6.54
C GLY A 22 -10.40 -24.31 -7.36
N GLN A 23 -10.27 -23.10 -6.81
CA GLN A 23 -10.49 -21.85 -7.53
C GLN A 23 -9.17 -21.15 -7.83
N THR A 24 -9.07 -20.59 -9.03
CA THR A 24 -7.91 -19.79 -9.45
C THR A 24 -7.87 -18.41 -8.77
N VAL A 25 -6.68 -17.84 -8.67
CA VAL A 25 -6.51 -16.51 -8.08
C VAL A 25 -7.23 -15.42 -8.89
N ALA A 26 -7.19 -15.50 -10.22
CA ALA A 26 -7.86 -14.55 -11.11
C ALA A 26 -9.38 -14.56 -10.92
N ASP A 27 -10.01 -15.72 -10.79
CA ASP A 27 -11.45 -15.79 -10.55
C ASP A 27 -11.83 -15.27 -9.15
N ALA A 28 -10.97 -15.48 -8.15
CA ALA A 28 -11.18 -14.94 -6.81
C ALA A 28 -10.99 -13.42 -6.76
N ALA A 29 -10.03 -12.88 -7.52
CA ALA A 29 -9.83 -11.45 -7.72
C ALA A 29 -11.06 -10.82 -8.41
N TYR A 30 -11.50 -11.40 -9.52
CA TYR A 30 -12.66 -10.95 -10.28
C TYR A 30 -13.96 -11.00 -9.45
N ARG A 31 -14.21 -12.08 -8.71
CA ARG A 31 -15.32 -12.16 -7.74
C ARG A 31 -15.26 -11.06 -6.68
N SER A 32 -14.05 -10.68 -6.27
CA SER A 32 -13.81 -9.60 -5.30
C SER A 32 -13.87 -8.20 -5.93
N ARG A 33 -14.22 -8.09 -7.22
CA ARG A 33 -14.22 -6.85 -8.03
C ARG A 33 -12.85 -6.19 -8.13
N ILE A 34 -11.82 -7.01 -8.26
CA ILE A 34 -10.44 -6.61 -8.49
C ILE A 34 -10.00 -7.25 -9.81
N ASN A 35 -9.98 -6.44 -10.87
CA ASN A 35 -9.66 -6.86 -12.22
C ASN A 35 -8.14 -6.73 -12.42
N ILE A 36 -7.39 -7.70 -11.89
CA ILE A 36 -5.97 -7.84 -12.23
C ILE A 36 -5.82 -8.01 -13.76
N PRO A 37 -4.67 -7.67 -14.36
CA PRO A 37 -4.38 -7.93 -15.77
C PRO A 37 -4.75 -9.37 -16.15
N LEU A 38 -5.57 -9.52 -17.19
CA LEU A 38 -6.17 -10.79 -17.59
C LEU A 38 -6.75 -10.67 -18.99
N ASP A 39 -6.50 -11.65 -19.86
CA ASP A 39 -7.13 -11.75 -21.18
C ASP A 39 -7.64 -13.18 -21.45
N CYS A 40 -6.81 -14.12 -21.92
CA CYS A 40 -7.25 -15.47 -22.32
C CYS A 40 -7.89 -16.31 -21.21
N ARG A 41 -7.43 -16.14 -19.95
CA ARG A 41 -7.74 -16.98 -18.77
C ARG A 41 -7.22 -18.42 -18.77
N ASP A 42 -6.71 -18.92 -19.89
CA ASP A 42 -6.33 -20.34 -20.07
C ASP A 42 -4.81 -20.61 -19.99
N GLY A 43 -4.03 -19.68 -19.42
CA GLY A 43 -2.58 -19.87 -19.22
C GLY A 43 -1.73 -19.71 -20.49
N VAL A 44 -2.24 -19.00 -21.50
CA VAL A 44 -1.57 -18.91 -22.81
C VAL A 44 -1.01 -17.52 -23.14
N CYS A 45 -1.72 -16.44 -22.80
CA CYS A 45 -1.37 -15.11 -23.32
C CYS A 45 -0.33 -14.30 -22.52
N GLY A 46 0.15 -14.83 -21.39
CA GLY A 46 1.05 -14.11 -20.48
C GLY A 46 0.47 -12.88 -19.75
N THR A 47 -0.61 -12.24 -20.23
CA THR A 47 -1.14 -10.95 -19.72
C THR A 47 -1.40 -10.87 -18.21
N CYS A 48 -1.63 -12.00 -17.53
CA CYS A 48 -1.83 -12.01 -16.08
C CYS A 48 -0.56 -12.18 -15.23
N LYS A 49 0.61 -12.36 -15.87
CA LYS A 49 1.90 -12.65 -15.23
C LYS A 49 2.15 -11.74 -14.02
N ALA A 50 2.41 -12.39 -12.89
CA ALA A 50 2.54 -11.79 -11.57
C ALA A 50 3.70 -12.45 -10.84
N VAL A 51 4.32 -11.78 -9.86
CA VAL A 51 5.38 -12.39 -9.03
C VAL A 51 4.77 -12.90 -7.72
N CYS A 52 5.01 -14.16 -7.37
CA CYS A 52 4.61 -14.71 -6.08
C CYS A 52 5.73 -14.48 -5.05
N GLU A 53 5.56 -13.49 -4.18
CA GLU A 53 6.54 -13.15 -3.13
C GLU A 53 6.61 -14.22 -2.03
N SER A 54 5.48 -14.89 -1.74
CA SER A 54 5.41 -15.93 -0.71
C SER A 54 4.16 -16.79 -0.84
N GLY A 55 4.28 -18.04 -0.40
CA GLY A 55 3.22 -19.04 -0.32
C GLY A 55 3.35 -20.17 -1.35
N GLU A 56 2.65 -21.27 -1.09
CA GLU A 56 2.62 -22.49 -1.90
C GLU A 56 1.36 -22.51 -2.78
N TYR A 57 1.52 -22.89 -4.06
CA TYR A 57 0.45 -22.93 -5.05
C TYR A 57 0.71 -24.03 -6.08
N ASP A 58 -0.36 -24.61 -6.61
CA ASP A 58 -0.31 -25.34 -7.89
C ASP A 58 -0.35 -24.29 -9.00
N GLY A 59 0.65 -24.30 -9.90
CA GLY A 59 0.74 -23.39 -11.04
C GLY A 59 -0.28 -23.69 -12.15
N GLY A 60 -0.92 -24.86 -12.11
CA GLY A 60 -1.87 -25.33 -13.12
C GLY A 60 -1.18 -25.68 -14.43
N THR A 61 -1.94 -25.61 -15.53
CA THR A 61 -1.41 -25.81 -16.89
C THR A 61 -1.30 -24.46 -17.60
N TYR A 62 -0.19 -24.28 -18.34
CA TYR A 62 0.11 -23.10 -19.14
C TYR A 62 1.07 -23.47 -20.28
N LEU A 63 1.26 -22.58 -21.26
CA LEU A 63 2.28 -22.75 -22.31
C LEU A 63 3.59 -22.06 -21.93
N GLU A 64 4.71 -22.60 -22.40
CA GLU A 64 6.06 -22.06 -22.17
C GLU A 64 6.21 -20.61 -22.71
N ASP A 65 5.50 -20.28 -23.78
CA ASP A 65 5.40 -18.90 -24.32
C ASP A 65 4.74 -17.91 -23.33
N ALA A 66 3.86 -18.40 -22.44
CA ALA A 66 3.16 -17.58 -21.45
C ALA A 66 3.98 -17.36 -20.17
N LEU A 67 4.70 -18.40 -19.75
CA LEU A 67 5.58 -18.44 -18.59
C LEU A 67 6.64 -19.53 -18.82
N THR A 68 7.90 -19.13 -18.93
CA THR A 68 9.03 -20.06 -19.12
C THR A 68 9.44 -20.75 -17.80
N GLU A 69 10.17 -21.87 -17.88
CA GLU A 69 10.72 -22.54 -16.69
C GLU A 69 11.62 -21.58 -15.86
N GLU A 70 12.43 -20.76 -16.52
CA GLU A 70 13.31 -19.77 -15.87
C GLU A 70 12.50 -18.67 -15.16
N GLU A 71 11.41 -18.19 -15.75
CA GLU A 71 10.53 -17.22 -15.07
C GLU A 71 9.82 -17.86 -13.86
N ALA A 72 9.35 -19.10 -13.98
CA ALA A 72 8.73 -19.84 -12.88
C ALA A 72 9.71 -20.06 -11.71
N ASP A 73 10.96 -20.46 -12.00
CA ASP A 73 12.04 -20.61 -11.01
C ASP A 73 12.39 -19.27 -10.34
N ASN A 74 12.26 -18.15 -11.05
CA ASN A 74 12.42 -16.79 -10.51
C ASN A 74 11.17 -16.26 -9.77
N GLY A 75 10.14 -17.09 -9.60
CA GLY A 75 8.94 -16.77 -8.80
C GLY A 75 7.80 -16.10 -9.56
N TYR A 76 7.87 -16.00 -10.89
CA TYR A 76 6.72 -15.56 -11.68
C TYR A 76 5.66 -16.65 -11.77
N CYS A 77 4.40 -16.25 -11.89
CA CYS A 77 3.23 -17.12 -11.89
C CYS A 77 2.12 -16.55 -12.79
N LEU A 78 1.15 -17.39 -13.14
CA LEU A 78 -0.04 -17.00 -13.90
C LEU A 78 -1.29 -17.13 -13.01
N PRO A 79 -1.81 -16.03 -12.43
CA PRO A 79 -3.04 -15.99 -11.63
C PRO A 79 -4.26 -16.65 -12.26
N CYS A 80 -4.31 -16.78 -13.59
CA CYS A 80 -5.39 -17.47 -14.28
C CYS A 80 -5.33 -19.00 -14.19
N SER A 81 -4.12 -19.58 -14.13
CA SER A 81 -3.91 -21.02 -14.01
C SER A 81 -3.66 -21.45 -12.56
N MET A 82 -3.13 -20.57 -11.72
CA MET A 82 -2.68 -20.93 -10.37
C MET A 82 -3.84 -21.12 -9.37
N THR A 83 -3.76 -22.16 -8.54
CA THR A 83 -4.65 -22.37 -7.38
C THR A 83 -3.84 -22.42 -6.08
N PRO A 84 -4.17 -21.61 -5.04
CA PRO A 84 -3.40 -21.56 -3.80
C PRO A 84 -3.50 -22.84 -2.97
N GLU A 85 -2.37 -23.31 -2.45
CA GLU A 85 -2.27 -24.37 -1.43
C GLU A 85 -2.02 -23.78 -0.02
N SER A 86 -1.42 -22.59 0.06
CA SER A 86 -1.34 -21.76 1.27
C SER A 86 -1.95 -20.36 1.08
N ASP A 87 -1.92 -19.53 2.12
CA ASP A 87 -2.08 -18.08 1.94
C ASP A 87 -0.91 -17.56 1.07
N LEU A 88 -1.17 -16.63 0.13
CA LEU A 88 -0.18 -16.12 -0.83
C LEU A 88 -0.02 -14.59 -0.74
N VAL A 89 1.11 -14.09 -1.21
CA VAL A 89 1.31 -12.68 -1.57
C VAL A 89 1.82 -12.58 -3.01
N LEU A 90 1.09 -11.86 -3.86
CA LEU A 90 1.41 -11.65 -5.27
C LEU A 90 1.61 -10.16 -5.59
N GLN A 91 2.68 -9.84 -6.32
CA GLN A 91 2.81 -8.55 -7.01
C GLN A 91 2.10 -8.60 -8.36
N ILE A 92 1.21 -7.65 -8.60
CA ILE A 92 0.43 -7.51 -9.83
C ILE A 92 1.00 -6.34 -10.64
N ALA A 93 1.37 -6.59 -11.90
CA ALA A 93 1.87 -5.61 -12.88
C ALA A 93 0.76 -4.64 -13.36
N SER A 94 0.20 -3.88 -12.41
CA SER A 94 -0.84 -2.88 -12.62
C SER A 94 -1.01 -2.02 -11.37
N THR A 95 -1.76 -0.91 -11.47
CA THR A 95 -2.17 -0.12 -10.30
C THR A 95 -3.52 -0.58 -9.76
N SER A 96 -3.77 -0.40 -8.46
CA SER A 96 -5.08 -0.68 -7.85
C SER A 96 -6.20 0.26 -8.33
N ALA A 97 -5.84 1.34 -9.04
CA ALA A 97 -6.78 2.19 -9.76
C ALA A 97 -7.26 1.49 -11.05
N VAL A 98 -6.34 1.02 -11.89
CA VAL A 98 -6.66 0.22 -13.09
C VAL A 98 -7.41 -1.05 -12.71
N ALA A 99 -6.99 -1.74 -11.65
CA ALA A 99 -7.66 -2.96 -11.18
C ALA A 99 -9.10 -2.74 -10.64
N LYS A 100 -9.59 -1.50 -10.54
CA LYS A 100 -11.01 -1.19 -10.29
C LYS A 100 -11.79 -0.86 -11.57
N THR A 101 -11.11 -0.52 -12.66
CA THR A 101 -11.76 -0.36 -13.97
C THR A 101 -12.21 -1.73 -14.46
N GLN A 102 -13.46 -1.84 -14.90
CA GLN A 102 -13.98 -3.07 -15.50
C GLN A 102 -13.91 -2.95 -17.02
N ALA A 103 -13.17 -3.86 -17.65
CA ALA A 103 -13.25 -4.06 -19.10
C ALA A 103 -14.73 -4.24 -19.47
N SER A 104 -15.25 -3.30 -20.25
CA SER A 104 -16.66 -3.20 -20.59
C SER A 104 -16.84 -3.29 -22.09
N THR A 105 -17.95 -3.86 -22.55
CA THR A 105 -18.27 -3.90 -23.98
C THR A 105 -19.01 -2.63 -24.37
N TYR A 106 -18.44 -1.89 -25.30
CA TYR A 106 -18.99 -0.67 -25.86
C TYR A 106 -19.43 -0.92 -27.30
N ALA A 107 -20.59 -0.38 -27.68
CA ALA A 107 -21.00 -0.26 -29.07
C ALA A 107 -20.93 1.22 -29.47
N THR A 108 -20.21 1.51 -30.55
CA THR A 108 -20.03 2.87 -31.07
C THR A 108 -20.06 2.86 -32.60
N THR A 109 -19.82 4.01 -33.23
CA THR A 109 -19.77 4.17 -34.69
C THR A 109 -18.38 4.53 -35.17
N VAL A 110 -17.95 3.93 -36.28
CA VAL A 110 -16.77 4.34 -37.04
C VAL A 110 -16.94 5.78 -37.51
N SER A 111 -16.00 6.66 -37.17
CA SER A 111 -16.03 8.08 -37.52
C SER A 111 -15.05 8.44 -38.65
N ALA A 112 -13.92 7.73 -38.76
CA ALA A 112 -13.02 7.81 -39.91
C ALA A 112 -12.37 6.46 -40.24
N VAL A 113 -12.09 6.25 -41.52
CA VAL A 113 -11.25 5.15 -42.03
C VAL A 113 -10.30 5.75 -43.05
N GLU A 114 -9.03 5.89 -42.69
CA GLU A 114 -8.03 6.62 -43.46
C GLU A 114 -6.88 5.69 -43.83
N ARG A 115 -6.66 5.47 -45.13
CA ARG A 115 -5.54 4.66 -45.60
C ARG A 115 -4.28 5.52 -45.67
N LEU A 116 -3.42 5.36 -44.67
CA LEU A 116 -2.18 6.11 -44.52
C LEU A 116 -1.11 5.62 -45.51
N SER A 117 -1.07 4.31 -45.77
CA SER A 117 -0.14 3.69 -46.72
C SER A 117 -0.78 2.47 -47.41
N PRO A 118 -0.11 1.82 -48.38
CA PRO A 118 -0.60 0.56 -48.95
C PRO A 118 -0.83 -0.54 -47.91
N THR A 119 -0.06 -0.56 -46.82
CA THR A 119 -0.09 -1.59 -45.78
C THR A 119 -0.82 -1.19 -44.49
N THR A 120 -1.14 0.09 -44.28
CA THR A 120 -1.61 0.58 -42.96
C THR A 120 -2.80 1.54 -43.05
N VAL A 121 -3.78 1.35 -42.15
CA VAL A 121 -5.02 2.13 -42.05
C VAL A 121 -5.17 2.70 -40.63
N ARG A 122 -5.49 3.98 -40.51
CA ARG A 122 -6.05 4.58 -39.29
C ARG A 122 -7.55 4.32 -39.25
N LEU A 123 -8.02 3.68 -38.18
CA LEU A 123 -9.43 3.49 -37.85
C LEU A 123 -9.76 4.38 -36.67
N ALA A 124 -10.67 5.34 -36.85
CA ALA A 124 -11.19 6.16 -35.77
C ALA A 124 -12.65 5.80 -35.48
N VAL A 125 -13.01 5.72 -34.20
CA VAL A 125 -14.38 5.46 -33.74
C VAL A 125 -14.79 6.51 -32.72
N ALA A 126 -16.07 6.89 -32.69
CA ALA A 126 -16.55 7.87 -31.72
C ALA A 126 -16.40 7.35 -30.27
N SER A 127 -16.02 8.22 -29.32
CA SER A 127 -15.98 7.83 -27.91
C SER A 127 -17.40 7.54 -27.38
N PRO A 128 -17.61 6.45 -26.59
CA PRO A 128 -18.93 6.04 -26.12
C PRO A 128 -19.67 7.13 -25.33
N ALA A 129 -20.84 7.54 -25.80
CA ALA A 129 -21.56 8.66 -25.21
C ALA A 129 -22.07 8.35 -23.79
N GLY A 130 -21.70 9.19 -22.83
CA GLY A 130 -22.17 9.10 -21.44
C GLY A 130 -21.46 8.06 -20.57
N VAL A 131 -20.35 7.47 -21.04
CA VAL A 131 -19.48 6.62 -20.22
C VAL A 131 -18.06 7.17 -20.24
N ASP A 132 -17.43 7.21 -19.07
CA ASP A 132 -16.02 7.60 -18.93
C ASP A 132 -15.14 6.37 -19.15
N LEU A 133 -14.59 6.23 -20.37
CA LEU A 133 -13.67 5.15 -20.73
C LEU A 133 -12.27 5.52 -20.22
N ALA A 134 -11.98 5.12 -18.98
CA ALA A 134 -10.66 5.25 -18.40
C ALA A 134 -9.73 4.12 -18.87
N PHE A 135 -8.67 4.47 -19.61
CA PHE A 135 -7.59 3.58 -20.04
C PHE A 135 -6.24 4.28 -19.87
N LEU A 136 -5.16 3.52 -19.67
CA LEU A 136 -3.80 4.08 -19.57
C LEU A 136 -3.08 4.11 -20.93
N PRO A 137 -2.20 5.09 -21.18
CA PRO A 137 -1.55 5.25 -22.49
C PRO A 137 -0.68 4.05 -22.83
N GLY A 138 -1.05 3.31 -23.86
CA GLY A 138 -0.44 2.04 -24.26
C GLY A 138 -1.40 0.85 -24.29
N GLN A 139 -2.51 0.90 -23.53
CA GLN A 139 -3.50 -0.18 -23.46
C GLN A 139 -4.24 -0.43 -24.79
N TYR A 140 -4.90 -1.59 -24.88
CA TYR A 140 -5.66 -2.03 -26.05
C TYR A 140 -7.12 -2.37 -25.78
N VAL A 141 -7.88 -2.56 -26.85
CA VAL A 141 -9.23 -3.12 -26.83
C VAL A 141 -9.35 -4.30 -27.80
N ASN A 142 -10.23 -5.24 -27.46
CA ASN A 142 -10.60 -6.34 -28.34
C ASN A 142 -11.79 -5.90 -29.19
N ILE A 143 -11.54 -5.54 -30.45
CA ILE A 143 -12.55 -5.06 -31.41
C ILE A 143 -13.19 -6.25 -32.12
N THR A 144 -14.52 -6.36 -32.09
CA THR A 144 -15.29 -7.33 -32.87
C THR A 144 -15.31 -6.91 -34.34
N VAL A 145 -14.87 -7.78 -35.26
CA VAL A 145 -14.82 -7.43 -36.69
C VAL A 145 -16.23 -7.42 -37.29
N PRO A 146 -16.71 -6.28 -37.85
CA PRO A 146 -18.10 -6.15 -38.28
C PRO A 146 -18.55 -7.18 -39.32
N GLY A 147 -19.62 -7.91 -38.99
CA GLY A 147 -20.17 -9.01 -39.79
C GLY A 147 -19.58 -10.39 -39.48
N THR A 148 -18.81 -10.53 -38.41
CA THR A 148 -18.29 -11.81 -37.87
C THR A 148 -18.38 -11.82 -36.35
N GLU A 149 -18.17 -12.99 -35.74
CA GLU A 149 -18.02 -13.13 -34.28
C GLU A 149 -16.56 -13.01 -33.82
N GLU A 150 -15.62 -12.86 -34.76
CA GLU A 150 -14.20 -12.77 -34.46
C GLU A 150 -13.81 -11.42 -33.84
N THR A 151 -12.97 -11.45 -32.80
CA THR A 151 -12.34 -10.28 -32.20
C THR A 151 -10.87 -10.17 -32.61
N ARG A 152 -10.31 -8.95 -32.56
CA ARG A 152 -8.87 -8.68 -32.70
C ARG A 152 -8.45 -7.53 -31.78
N SER A 153 -7.28 -7.68 -31.18
CA SER A 153 -6.67 -6.71 -30.26
C SER A 153 -6.08 -5.53 -31.05
N TYR A 154 -6.41 -4.29 -30.63
CA TYR A 154 -5.85 -3.06 -31.18
C TYR A 154 -5.55 -2.05 -30.08
N SER A 155 -4.29 -1.67 -29.94
CA SER A 155 -3.83 -0.67 -28.98
C SER A 155 -4.30 0.73 -29.36
N PHE A 156 -4.71 1.52 -28.37
CA PHE A 156 -5.05 2.92 -28.60
C PHE A 156 -3.85 3.70 -29.11
N SER A 157 -4.10 4.66 -29.99
CA SER A 157 -3.12 5.67 -30.43
C SER A 157 -3.54 7.10 -30.09
N CYS A 158 -4.68 7.28 -29.41
CA CYS A 158 -5.17 8.55 -28.90
C CYS A 158 -4.85 8.73 -27.39
N VAL A 159 -5.11 9.93 -26.86
CA VAL A 159 -5.07 10.18 -25.40
C VAL A 159 -6.35 9.69 -24.72
N GLN A 160 -6.29 9.44 -23.41
CA GLN A 160 -7.48 9.19 -22.60
C GLN A 160 -8.43 10.40 -22.67
N GLY A 161 -9.74 10.15 -22.80
CA GLY A 161 -10.75 11.22 -22.86
C GLY A 161 -10.86 11.95 -24.21
N ALA A 162 -10.15 11.48 -25.25
CA ALA A 162 -10.33 11.97 -26.61
C ALA A 162 -11.79 11.81 -27.10
N HIS A 163 -12.23 12.67 -28.03
CA HIS A 163 -13.57 12.58 -28.63
C HIS A 163 -13.71 11.42 -29.63
N GLU A 164 -12.59 10.96 -30.18
CA GLU A 164 -12.47 9.81 -31.06
C GLU A 164 -11.36 8.90 -30.52
N LEU A 165 -11.56 7.59 -30.62
CA LEU A 165 -10.59 6.56 -30.26
C LEU A 165 -9.90 6.10 -31.55
N ASP A 166 -8.59 6.32 -31.62
CA ASP A 166 -7.76 6.04 -32.80
C ASP A 166 -7.02 4.70 -32.69
N PHE A 167 -7.03 3.91 -33.76
CA PHE A 167 -6.28 2.66 -33.90
C PHE A 167 -5.47 2.65 -35.20
N LEU A 168 -4.25 2.11 -35.15
CA LEU A 168 -3.37 1.94 -36.31
C LEU A 168 -3.32 0.46 -36.69
N VAL A 169 -3.91 0.11 -37.84
CA VAL A 169 -4.16 -1.29 -38.23
C VAL A 169 -3.32 -1.66 -39.45
N LYS A 170 -2.46 -2.68 -39.29
CA LYS A 170 -1.74 -3.29 -40.42
C LYS A 170 -2.69 -4.17 -41.22
N LEU A 171 -2.64 -4.04 -42.54
CA LEU A 171 -3.34 -4.88 -43.49
C LEU A 171 -2.52 -6.15 -43.73
N ILE A 172 -3.15 -7.29 -43.48
CA ILE A 172 -2.58 -8.63 -43.66
C ILE A 172 -3.44 -9.34 -44.71
N ASP A 173 -2.79 -9.94 -45.70
CA ASP A 173 -3.48 -10.69 -46.76
C ASP A 173 -4.35 -11.82 -46.19
N GLY A 174 -5.64 -11.81 -46.52
CA GLY A 174 -6.61 -12.77 -45.99
C GLY A 174 -6.99 -12.57 -44.51
N GLY A 175 -6.51 -11.50 -43.85
CA GLY A 175 -6.91 -11.13 -42.50
C GLY A 175 -8.35 -10.59 -42.44
N VAL A 176 -9.12 -11.00 -41.44
CA VAL A 176 -10.58 -10.74 -41.39
C VAL A 176 -10.87 -9.25 -41.17
N MET A 177 -10.18 -8.60 -40.22
CA MET A 177 -10.25 -7.14 -40.05
C MET A 177 -9.68 -6.39 -41.26
N SER A 178 -8.56 -6.86 -41.82
CA SER A 178 -7.93 -6.23 -42.99
C SER A 178 -8.82 -6.27 -44.24
N THR A 179 -9.63 -7.32 -44.39
CA THR A 179 -10.66 -7.45 -45.43
C THR A 179 -11.83 -6.49 -45.18
N TYR A 180 -12.30 -6.37 -43.92
CA TYR A 180 -13.29 -5.36 -43.56
C TYR A 180 -12.80 -3.94 -43.90
N LEU A 181 -11.61 -3.56 -43.43
CA LEU A 181 -11.01 -2.22 -43.65
C LEU A 181 -10.60 -1.92 -45.10
N SER A 182 -10.50 -2.94 -45.96
CA SER A 182 -10.18 -2.74 -47.39
C SER A 182 -11.42 -2.68 -48.27
N ASP A 183 -12.42 -3.53 -47.99
CA ASP A 183 -13.49 -3.79 -48.95
C ASP A 183 -14.88 -3.29 -48.49
N ARG A 184 -15.07 -3.10 -47.17
CA ARG A 184 -16.41 -2.94 -46.57
C ARG A 184 -16.58 -1.74 -45.64
N ALA A 185 -15.53 -1.33 -44.93
CA ALA A 185 -15.63 -0.35 -43.85
C ALA A 185 -16.09 1.03 -44.32
N ALA A 186 -17.10 1.57 -43.65
CA ALA A 186 -17.66 2.88 -43.95
C ALA A 186 -17.86 3.72 -42.66
N VAL A 187 -17.75 5.04 -42.80
CA VAL A 187 -18.10 5.98 -41.74
C VAL A 187 -19.59 5.83 -41.42
N GLY A 188 -19.91 5.63 -40.14
CA GLY A 188 -21.26 5.31 -39.64
C GLY A 188 -21.52 3.82 -39.40
N ASP A 189 -20.59 2.92 -39.76
CA ASP A 189 -20.67 1.51 -39.37
C ASP A 189 -20.69 1.36 -37.85
N VAL A 190 -21.54 0.48 -37.32
CA VAL A 190 -21.56 0.14 -35.90
C VAL A 190 -20.48 -0.89 -35.61
N ILE A 191 -19.65 -0.62 -34.61
CA ILE A 191 -18.56 -1.48 -34.18
C ILE A 191 -18.61 -1.66 -32.66
N SER A 192 -18.32 -2.88 -32.20
CA SER A 192 -18.20 -3.19 -30.77
C SER A 192 -16.77 -3.49 -30.39
N PHE A 193 -16.37 -3.04 -29.21
CA PHE A 193 -15.10 -3.40 -28.60
C PHE A 193 -15.24 -3.64 -27.11
N THR A 194 -14.37 -4.47 -26.55
CA THR A 194 -14.26 -4.73 -25.12
C THR A 194 -12.91 -4.25 -24.61
N GLY A 195 -12.89 -3.58 -23.45
CA GLY A 195 -11.67 -3.17 -22.77
C GLY A 195 -11.86 -1.99 -21.81
N PRO A 196 -10.76 -1.34 -21.37
CA PRO A 196 -9.38 -1.57 -21.82
C PRO A 196 -8.76 -2.88 -21.30
N HIS A 197 -7.67 -3.29 -21.95
CA HIS A 197 -6.85 -4.46 -21.64
C HIS A 197 -5.35 -4.11 -21.75
N GLY A 198 -4.48 -4.98 -21.20
CA GLY A 198 -3.01 -4.87 -21.30
C GLY A 198 -2.32 -4.22 -20.11
N SER A 199 -1.10 -4.71 -19.81
CA SER A 199 -0.15 -4.14 -18.83
C SER A 199 0.94 -3.27 -19.47
N PHE A 200 1.02 -3.23 -20.80
CA PHE A 200 1.87 -2.27 -21.51
C PHE A 200 1.25 -0.87 -21.44
N PHE A 201 1.75 -0.04 -20.51
CA PHE A 201 1.32 1.36 -20.38
C PHE A 201 2.43 2.25 -19.79
N LEU A 202 2.38 3.55 -20.12
CA LEU A 202 3.25 4.59 -19.57
C LEU A 202 3.17 4.61 -18.03
N ARG A 203 4.30 4.34 -17.37
CA ARG A 203 4.41 4.43 -15.91
C ARG A 203 4.60 5.87 -15.47
N GLU A 204 4.10 6.22 -14.28
CA GLU A 204 4.09 7.58 -13.74
C GLU A 204 5.48 8.18 -13.43
N ALA A 205 6.54 7.36 -13.42
CA ALA A 205 7.90 7.82 -13.13
C ALA A 205 8.45 8.75 -14.23
N GLU A 206 8.96 9.92 -13.83
CA GLU A 206 9.46 11.00 -14.72
C GLU A 206 10.88 10.76 -15.29
N ARG A 207 11.51 9.62 -14.99
CA ARG A 207 12.83 9.20 -15.53
C ARG A 207 12.88 9.26 -17.06
N PRO A 208 14.04 9.36 -17.73
CA PRO A 208 14.13 9.25 -19.19
C PRO A 208 13.39 8.02 -19.78
N ALA A 209 12.92 8.11 -21.03
CA ALA A 209 12.33 6.97 -21.74
C ALA A 209 12.98 6.70 -23.09
N LEU A 210 13.16 5.40 -23.39
CA LEU A 210 13.48 4.90 -24.71
C LEU A 210 12.28 4.11 -25.25
N LEU A 211 11.62 4.67 -26.26
CA LEU A 211 10.48 4.07 -26.94
C LEU A 211 10.98 3.33 -28.19
N LEU A 212 10.56 2.08 -28.39
CA LEU A 212 10.98 1.23 -29.50
C LEU A 212 9.73 0.67 -30.18
N ALA A 213 9.46 1.11 -31.41
CA ALA A 213 8.23 0.80 -32.13
C ALA A 213 8.52 -0.03 -33.39
N GLY A 214 7.77 -1.11 -33.62
CA GLY A 214 7.86 -1.97 -34.79
C GLY A 214 6.59 -1.97 -35.64
N GLY A 215 6.62 -1.37 -36.84
CA GLY A 215 5.45 -1.31 -37.72
C GLY A 215 4.26 -0.60 -37.06
N THR A 216 3.13 -1.30 -36.87
CA THR A 216 1.98 -0.72 -36.15
C THR A 216 2.09 -0.76 -34.63
N GLY A 217 3.18 -1.31 -34.07
CA GLY A 217 3.57 -1.10 -32.66
C GLY A 217 3.87 0.37 -32.33
N LEU A 218 3.86 1.25 -33.33
CA LEU A 218 3.78 2.70 -33.16
C LEU A 218 2.46 3.16 -32.51
N ALA A 219 1.37 2.38 -32.58
CA ALA A 219 0.06 2.77 -32.03
C ALA A 219 0.09 3.10 -30.52
N PRO A 220 0.49 2.17 -29.61
CA PRO A 220 0.55 2.47 -28.19
C PRO A 220 1.59 3.55 -27.89
N VAL A 221 2.71 3.58 -28.64
CA VAL A 221 3.75 4.62 -28.53
C VAL A 221 3.21 6.01 -28.86
N LEU A 222 2.31 6.16 -29.83
CA LEU A 222 1.62 7.43 -30.10
C LEU A 222 0.65 7.82 -28.98
N SER A 223 -0.03 6.86 -28.35
CA SER A 223 -0.85 7.14 -27.16
C SER A 223 0.03 7.68 -26.01
N ILE A 224 1.18 7.04 -25.76
CA ILE A 224 2.18 7.49 -24.79
C ILE A 224 2.67 8.91 -25.11
N LEU A 225 3.16 9.16 -26.33
CA LEU A 225 3.71 10.46 -26.73
C LEU A 225 2.66 11.58 -26.71
N ARG A 226 1.45 11.33 -27.23
CA ARG A 226 0.35 12.31 -27.20
C ARG A 226 -0.10 12.60 -25.76
N THR A 227 -0.02 11.64 -24.84
CA THR A 227 -0.27 11.90 -23.41
C THR A 227 0.85 12.73 -22.77
N LEU A 228 2.12 12.47 -23.08
CA LEU A 228 3.25 13.26 -22.59
C LEU A 228 3.20 14.72 -23.09
N ASP A 229 2.78 14.93 -24.34
CA ASP A 229 2.51 16.26 -24.90
C ASP A 229 1.33 16.95 -24.20
N ALA A 230 0.19 16.25 -24.06
CA ALA A 230 -1.00 16.78 -23.39
C ALA A 230 -0.80 17.12 -21.90
N THR A 231 0.13 16.43 -21.21
CA THR A 231 0.55 16.76 -19.84
C THR A 231 1.72 17.75 -19.76
N SER A 232 2.27 18.18 -20.91
CA SER A 232 3.44 19.07 -21.01
C SER A 232 4.67 18.54 -20.26
N SER A 233 4.92 17.24 -20.40
CA SER A 233 6.02 16.55 -19.73
C SER A 233 7.39 17.12 -20.09
N THR A 234 8.28 17.24 -19.10
CA THR A 234 9.69 17.63 -19.28
C THR A 234 10.62 16.42 -19.38
N ARG A 235 10.08 15.22 -19.52
CA ARG A 235 10.82 13.96 -19.63
C ARG A 235 11.67 13.95 -20.90
N ASP A 236 12.93 13.54 -20.78
CA ASP A 236 13.76 13.22 -21.94
C ASP A 236 13.28 11.91 -22.57
N VAL A 237 12.85 11.96 -23.83
CA VAL A 237 12.26 10.82 -24.55
C VAL A 237 12.94 10.65 -25.90
N HIS A 238 13.39 9.43 -26.19
CA HIS A 238 13.87 9.06 -27.52
C HIS A 238 13.02 7.92 -28.10
N LEU A 239 12.52 8.09 -29.33
CA LEU A 239 11.85 7.03 -30.10
C LEU A 239 12.76 6.49 -31.21
N VAL A 240 12.92 5.17 -31.29
CA VAL A 240 13.39 4.49 -32.51
C VAL A 240 12.25 3.71 -33.15
N TYR A 241 11.81 4.15 -34.33
CA TYR A 241 10.71 3.56 -35.08
C TYR A 241 11.20 2.69 -36.25
N GLY A 242 11.12 1.37 -36.12
CA GLY A 242 11.53 0.43 -37.15
C GLY A 242 10.38 -0.09 -38.00
N VAL A 243 10.59 -0.16 -39.32
CA VAL A 243 9.65 -0.79 -40.25
C VAL A 243 10.34 -1.71 -41.27
N SER A 244 9.55 -2.58 -41.90
CA SER A 244 10.07 -3.51 -42.91
C SER A 244 10.39 -2.79 -44.22
N THR A 245 9.43 -2.07 -44.79
CA THR A 245 9.51 -1.44 -46.12
C THR A 245 9.12 0.05 -46.09
N ASP A 246 9.43 0.80 -47.15
CA ASP A 246 9.01 2.21 -47.29
C ASP A 246 7.47 2.38 -47.23
N ASP A 247 6.71 1.38 -47.69
CA ASP A 247 5.23 1.37 -47.62
C ASP A 247 4.68 1.17 -46.20
N ASP A 248 5.50 0.73 -45.24
CA ASP A 248 5.11 0.59 -43.82
C ASP A 248 5.33 1.88 -43.01
N VAL A 249 5.99 2.89 -43.58
CA VAL A 249 6.30 4.17 -42.90
C VAL A 249 5.04 5.03 -42.82
N VAL A 250 4.54 5.28 -41.61
CA VAL A 250 3.36 6.14 -41.35
C VAL A 250 3.60 7.14 -40.21
N GLU A 251 2.68 8.09 -40.03
CA GLU A 251 2.63 9.05 -38.92
C GLU A 251 3.87 9.95 -38.74
N LEU A 252 4.77 10.03 -39.73
CA LEU A 252 6.00 10.85 -39.62
C LEU A 252 5.72 12.34 -39.43
N ASP A 253 4.62 12.89 -39.98
CA ASP A 253 4.24 14.28 -39.75
C ASP A 253 3.75 14.48 -38.31
N THR A 254 2.99 13.54 -37.76
CA THR A 254 2.60 13.52 -36.34
C THR A 254 3.81 13.44 -35.40
N LEU A 255 4.84 12.65 -35.75
CA LEU A 255 6.09 12.61 -35.00
C LEU A 255 6.91 13.91 -35.11
N ARG A 256 6.82 14.65 -36.21
CA ARG A 256 7.41 16.01 -36.34
C ARG A 256 6.66 17.00 -35.47
N ASP A 257 5.33 17.05 -35.57
CA ASP A 257 4.49 17.95 -34.79
C ASP A 257 4.69 17.73 -33.27
N LEU A 258 4.76 16.47 -32.83
CA LEU A 258 5.07 16.09 -31.45
C LEU A 258 6.50 16.48 -31.02
N ALA A 259 7.49 16.45 -31.91
CA ALA A 259 8.86 16.88 -31.59
C ALA A 259 9.00 18.41 -31.55
N ASP A 260 8.17 19.14 -32.30
CA ASP A 260 8.08 20.60 -32.24
C ASP A 260 7.33 21.09 -30.98
N SER A 261 6.44 20.28 -30.39
CA SER A 261 5.69 20.62 -29.18
C SER A 261 6.32 20.10 -27.87
N LEU A 262 6.79 18.85 -27.83
CA LEU A 262 7.34 18.19 -26.65
C LEU A 262 8.86 18.38 -26.60
N ALA A 263 9.31 19.38 -25.82
CA ALA A 263 10.69 19.86 -25.85
C ALA A 263 11.79 18.82 -25.51
N GLY A 264 11.46 17.76 -24.78
CA GLY A 264 12.36 16.64 -24.46
C GLY A 264 12.32 15.47 -25.47
N PHE A 265 11.50 15.56 -26.52
CA PHE A 265 11.29 14.46 -27.46
C PHE A 265 12.24 14.54 -28.66
N THR A 266 12.93 13.43 -28.92
CA THR A 266 13.70 13.19 -30.13
C THR A 266 13.31 11.84 -30.73
N TRP A 267 13.46 11.69 -32.04
CA TRP A 267 13.15 10.42 -32.68
C TRP A 267 13.97 10.17 -33.95
N ASP A 268 14.19 8.88 -34.19
CA ASP A 268 14.71 8.33 -35.42
C ASP A 268 13.72 7.27 -35.94
N TYR A 269 13.67 7.09 -37.26
CA TYR A 269 13.04 5.92 -37.86
C TYR A 269 14.06 5.17 -38.71
N CYS A 270 13.87 3.88 -38.92
CA CYS A 270 14.71 3.07 -39.80
C CYS A 270 13.91 2.05 -40.62
N VAL A 271 14.37 1.79 -41.85
CA VAL A 271 13.75 0.81 -42.75
C VAL A 271 14.74 -0.33 -42.99
N SER A 272 14.27 -1.58 -42.85
CA SER A 272 15.14 -2.77 -42.98
C SER A 272 15.33 -3.27 -44.42
N ASP A 273 14.47 -2.87 -45.35
CA ASP A 273 14.60 -3.18 -46.78
C ASP A 273 15.91 -2.58 -47.36
N PRO A 274 16.81 -3.38 -47.96
CA PRO A 274 18.04 -2.87 -48.58
C PRO A 274 17.82 -1.95 -49.79
N ASP A 275 16.63 -1.97 -50.41
CA ASP A 275 16.26 -1.11 -51.54
C ASP A 275 15.56 0.20 -51.09
N THR A 276 15.45 0.46 -49.78
CA THR A 276 14.85 1.68 -49.19
C THR A 276 15.48 2.98 -49.67
N THR A 277 14.67 4.06 -49.67
CA THR A 277 15.16 5.44 -49.83
C THR A 277 15.32 6.21 -48.52
N ALA A 278 15.03 5.59 -47.36
CA ALA A 278 15.17 6.18 -46.05
C ALA A 278 16.64 6.47 -45.68
N ALA A 279 16.86 7.52 -44.88
CA ALA A 279 18.20 7.93 -44.47
C ALA A 279 18.89 6.93 -43.52
N ASN A 280 18.09 6.20 -42.74
CA ASN A 280 18.51 5.25 -41.72
C ASN A 280 18.09 3.84 -42.17
N THR A 281 19.05 3.02 -42.59
CA THR A 281 18.81 1.65 -43.05
C THR A 281 19.17 0.64 -41.96
N GLY A 282 18.31 -0.34 -41.69
CA GLY A 282 18.57 -1.44 -40.76
C GLY A 282 17.44 -1.69 -39.76
N TYR A 283 17.81 -2.08 -38.54
CA TYR A 283 16.90 -2.44 -37.44
C TYR A 283 17.08 -1.49 -36.25
N VAL A 284 16.04 -1.38 -35.41
CA VAL A 284 16.01 -0.42 -34.28
C VAL A 284 17.22 -0.52 -33.35
N THR A 285 17.73 -1.73 -33.11
CA THR A 285 18.91 -2.00 -32.26
C THR A 285 20.19 -1.32 -32.76
N GLY A 286 20.28 -0.99 -34.06
CA GLY A 286 21.40 -0.24 -34.64
C GLY A 286 21.40 1.25 -34.31
N PHE A 287 20.28 1.81 -33.87
CA PHE A 287 20.08 3.24 -33.58
C PHE A 287 19.93 3.53 -32.07
N ILE A 288 20.11 2.51 -31.21
CA ILE A 288 20.21 2.67 -29.76
C ILE A 288 21.63 3.15 -29.41
N GLU A 289 21.79 4.47 -29.32
CA GLU A 289 23.03 5.13 -28.92
C GLU A 289 23.19 5.18 -27.39
N PRO A 290 24.42 5.26 -26.84
CA PRO A 290 24.65 5.33 -25.39
C PRO A 290 23.90 6.46 -24.67
N ARG A 291 23.73 7.62 -25.34
CA ARG A 291 22.95 8.75 -24.79
C ARG A 291 21.46 8.44 -24.61
N HIS A 292 20.90 7.46 -25.31
CA HIS A 292 19.50 7.04 -25.16
C HIS A 292 19.32 6.11 -23.94
N LEU A 293 20.42 5.60 -23.38
CA LEU A 293 20.43 4.64 -22.27
C LEU A 293 20.66 5.31 -20.91
N ASN A 294 21.07 6.59 -20.88
CA ASN A 294 21.29 7.39 -19.66
C ASN A 294 22.10 6.64 -18.57
N ASP A 295 23.18 5.96 -18.98
CA ASP A 295 24.03 5.12 -18.13
C ASP A 295 23.28 4.04 -17.30
N GLY A 296 22.08 3.64 -17.76
CA GLY A 296 21.18 2.67 -17.13
C GLY A 296 19.87 3.29 -16.62
N ASP A 297 19.84 4.60 -16.35
CA ASP A 297 18.66 5.31 -15.83
C ASP A 297 17.66 5.66 -16.94
N VAL A 298 17.09 4.63 -17.55
CA VAL A 298 16.06 4.74 -18.58
C VAL A 298 14.96 3.70 -18.35
N ALA A 299 13.72 4.06 -18.68
CA ALA A 299 12.62 3.10 -18.84
C ALA A 299 12.46 2.77 -20.33
N VAL A 300 12.50 1.49 -20.68
CA VAL A 300 12.39 1.01 -22.07
C VAL A 300 10.96 0.53 -22.32
N TYR A 301 10.32 1.04 -23.37
CA TYR A 301 8.99 0.65 -23.81
C TYR A 301 9.06 0.12 -25.24
N LEU A 302 8.75 -1.16 -25.44
CA LEU A 302 9.00 -1.89 -26.69
C LEU A 302 7.71 -2.54 -27.22
N CYS A 303 7.16 -2.04 -28.32
CA CYS A 303 5.98 -2.65 -28.95
C CYS A 303 6.24 -2.98 -30.42
N GLY A 304 5.93 -4.20 -30.85
CA GLY A 304 6.16 -4.63 -32.23
C GLY A 304 5.90 -6.12 -32.48
N PRO A 305 6.30 -6.65 -33.66
CA PRO A 305 6.17 -8.07 -33.96
C PRO A 305 7.14 -8.91 -33.10
N PRO A 306 6.80 -10.14 -32.68
CA PRO A 306 7.61 -10.94 -31.77
C PRO A 306 9.12 -11.05 -32.11
N PRO A 307 9.53 -11.25 -33.39
CA PRO A 307 10.95 -11.32 -33.74
C PRO A 307 11.74 -10.03 -33.49
N MET A 308 11.09 -8.86 -33.52
CA MET A 308 11.72 -7.59 -33.16
C MET A 308 11.87 -7.50 -31.64
N VAL A 309 10.87 -7.94 -30.88
CA VAL A 309 10.90 -7.88 -29.41
C VAL A 309 12.05 -8.72 -28.87
N GLU A 310 12.19 -9.96 -29.33
CA GLU A 310 13.32 -10.83 -28.93
C GLU A 310 14.68 -10.30 -29.38
N ALA A 311 14.78 -9.72 -30.58
CA ALA A 311 16.04 -9.13 -31.05
C ALA A 311 16.48 -7.91 -30.21
N VAL A 312 15.53 -7.15 -29.65
CA VAL A 312 15.84 -6.04 -28.73
C VAL A 312 16.20 -6.58 -27.34
N ARG A 313 15.45 -7.55 -26.78
CA ARG A 313 15.78 -8.18 -25.49
C ARG A 313 17.21 -8.74 -25.50
N GLY A 314 17.54 -9.54 -26.52
CA GLY A 314 18.91 -10.05 -26.71
C GLY A 314 19.97 -8.95 -26.82
N HIS A 315 19.65 -7.82 -27.44
CA HIS A 315 20.58 -6.69 -27.56
C HIS A 315 20.90 -5.99 -26.22
N PHE A 316 19.94 -5.93 -25.29
CA PHE A 316 20.18 -5.41 -23.93
C PHE A 316 21.03 -6.38 -23.10
N ALA A 317 20.70 -7.68 -23.17
CA ALA A 317 21.48 -8.75 -22.52
C ALA A 317 22.94 -8.79 -23.01
N ASP A 318 23.16 -8.79 -24.33
CA ASP A 318 24.50 -8.79 -24.96
C ASP A 318 25.36 -7.57 -24.56
N LYS A 319 24.73 -6.43 -24.28
CA LYS A 319 25.41 -5.20 -23.85
C LYS A 319 25.59 -5.09 -22.33
N SER A 320 24.98 -5.97 -21.55
CA SER A 320 24.93 -5.91 -20.08
C SER A 320 24.45 -4.54 -19.57
N VAL A 321 23.40 -4.00 -20.21
CA VAL A 321 22.74 -2.77 -19.79
C VAL A 321 21.42 -3.14 -19.13
N GLU A 322 21.32 -2.89 -17.83
CA GLU A 322 20.09 -3.08 -17.05
C GLU A 322 19.32 -1.74 -16.99
N PRO A 323 18.22 -1.57 -17.74
CA PRO A 323 17.37 -0.40 -17.61
C PRO A 323 16.55 -0.48 -16.32
N THR A 324 16.12 0.69 -15.82
CA THR A 324 15.30 0.78 -14.59
C THR A 324 13.92 0.15 -14.71
N GLY A 325 13.45 -0.09 -15.93
CA GLY A 325 12.31 -0.94 -16.25
C GLY A 325 12.29 -1.27 -17.73
N PHE A 326 11.91 -2.50 -18.08
CA PHE A 326 11.78 -2.97 -19.46
C PHE A 326 10.38 -3.53 -19.66
N TYR A 327 9.56 -2.82 -20.45
CA TYR A 327 8.16 -3.13 -20.71
C TYR A 327 7.98 -3.50 -22.18
N TYR A 328 7.31 -4.61 -22.50
CA TYR A 328 7.11 -5.01 -23.90
C TYR A 328 5.72 -5.56 -24.25
N GLU A 329 5.32 -5.39 -25.51
CA GLU A 329 4.07 -5.90 -26.10
C GLU A 329 4.33 -6.53 -27.49
N LYS A 330 3.85 -7.76 -27.72
CA LYS A 330 4.10 -8.53 -28.96
C LYS A 330 2.83 -8.67 -29.81
N PHE A 331 2.85 -8.11 -31.01
CA PHE A 331 1.74 -8.21 -31.97
C PHE A 331 1.80 -9.51 -32.79
N ALA A 332 1.14 -10.56 -32.29
CA ALA A 332 1.00 -11.85 -32.96
C ALA A 332 -0.19 -11.90 -33.96
N PRO A 333 -0.06 -12.50 -35.15
CA PRO A 333 -1.20 -12.77 -36.05
C PRO A 333 -2.03 -13.97 -35.56
N SER A 334 -3.35 -13.80 -35.40
CA SER A 334 -4.24 -14.88 -34.95
C SER A 334 -4.39 -15.99 -36.00
N ALA A 335 -4.18 -17.25 -35.59
CA ALA A 335 -4.31 -18.44 -36.44
C ALA A 335 -5.77 -18.84 -36.76
N LYS A 336 -5.96 -19.74 -37.74
CA LYS A 336 -7.25 -20.36 -38.10
C LYS A 336 -7.28 -21.81 -37.64
N SER A 337 -8.32 -22.23 -36.93
CA SER A 337 -8.54 -23.64 -36.59
C SER A 337 -9.19 -24.43 -37.75
N SER A 338 -8.91 -25.73 -37.82
CA SER A 338 -9.52 -26.66 -38.78
C SER A 338 -9.56 -28.08 -38.20
N THR A 339 -10.70 -28.77 -38.33
CA THR A 339 -11.09 -29.94 -37.51
C THR A 339 -10.66 -31.33 -38.03
N ALA A 340 -10.63 -32.28 -37.08
CA ALA A 340 -11.10 -33.69 -37.15
C ALA A 340 -10.08 -34.84 -37.35
N ASP A 341 -9.98 -35.75 -36.37
CA ASP A 341 -10.68 -37.07 -36.36
C ASP A 341 -10.20 -38.00 -35.22
N ALA A 342 -11.10 -38.55 -34.40
CA ALA A 342 -10.86 -39.69 -33.49
C ALA A 342 -12.15 -40.48 -33.19
N ASP A 343 -12.07 -41.82 -33.06
CA ASP A 343 -13.16 -42.74 -32.64
C ASP A 343 -12.59 -44.20 -32.50
N PRO A 344 -13.18 -45.18 -31.79
CA PRO A 344 -13.81 -45.17 -30.45
C PRO A 344 -13.43 -46.36 -29.50
N ALA A 345 -14.00 -46.33 -28.27
CA ALA A 345 -14.39 -47.45 -27.37
C ALA A 345 -13.28 -48.14 -26.50
N ASP A 346 -13.52 -48.55 -25.24
CA ASP A 346 -14.69 -49.32 -24.75
C ASP A 346 -14.90 -49.40 -23.19
N ASP A 347 -16.12 -49.81 -22.82
CA ASP A 347 -16.58 -50.54 -21.60
C ASP A 347 -16.96 -49.87 -20.22
N VAL A 348 -17.75 -50.62 -19.42
CA VAL A 348 -18.83 -50.17 -18.50
C VAL A 348 -18.71 -50.71 -17.05
N THR A 349 -19.40 -50.07 -16.07
CA THR A 349 -20.12 -50.59 -14.85
C THR A 349 -19.90 -49.73 -13.57
N ALA A 350 -20.71 -49.71 -12.50
CA ALA A 350 -22.17 -49.85 -12.25
C ALA A 350 -22.46 -49.43 -10.77
N ALA A 351 -23.67 -48.93 -10.44
CA ALA A 351 -24.08 -48.51 -9.08
C ALA A 351 -24.70 -49.69 -8.24
N PRO A 352 -25.06 -49.56 -6.93
CA PRO A 352 -26.18 -48.72 -6.43
C PRO A 352 -26.02 -48.11 -5.01
N ALA A 353 -27.11 -47.59 -4.42
CA ALA A 353 -27.18 -46.78 -3.19
C ALA A 353 -28.11 -47.35 -2.08
N ASP A 354 -28.08 -46.75 -0.88
CA ASP A 354 -28.99 -46.88 0.30
C ASP A 354 -28.57 -45.83 1.37
N GLU A 355 -29.31 -45.43 2.42
CA GLU A 355 -30.74 -45.18 2.67
C GLU A 355 -30.84 -44.31 3.98
N GLN A 356 -31.90 -43.50 4.20
CA GLN A 356 -32.12 -42.73 5.45
C GLN A 356 -33.37 -43.19 6.21
N PRO A 357 -33.40 -43.09 7.56
CA PRO A 357 -34.68 -42.97 8.28
C PRO A 357 -34.77 -41.86 9.35
N THR A 358 -36.01 -41.45 9.61
CA THR A 358 -36.47 -40.34 10.48
C THR A 358 -37.03 -40.79 11.85
N ARG A 359 -37.19 -39.86 12.82
CA ARG A 359 -38.29 -39.71 13.84
C ARG A 359 -37.92 -38.68 14.93
N GLU A 360 -38.74 -37.66 15.24
CA GLU A 360 -39.95 -37.58 16.10
C GLU A 360 -39.71 -37.54 17.64
N ASN A 361 -40.56 -36.79 18.36
CA ASN A 361 -40.39 -36.34 19.76
C ASN A 361 -41.73 -36.31 20.52
N PRO A 362 -41.80 -36.70 21.81
CA PRO A 362 -42.84 -36.12 22.71
C PRO A 362 -42.46 -35.88 24.21
N ALA A 363 -42.59 -34.61 24.63
CA ALA A 363 -43.22 -34.07 25.86
C ALA A 363 -43.12 -34.68 27.31
N SER A 364 -42.45 -33.91 28.19
CA SER A 364 -42.96 -33.29 29.46
C SER A 364 -43.08 -34.01 30.85
N ARG A 365 -42.93 -33.17 31.91
CA ARG A 365 -43.29 -33.29 33.39
C ARG A 365 -42.20 -33.75 34.38
N THR A 366 -42.07 -33.26 35.64
CA THR A 366 -42.29 -31.95 36.35
C THR A 366 -41.60 -32.00 37.74
N GLU A 367 -41.53 -30.87 38.49
CA GLU A 367 -41.27 -30.75 39.97
C GLU A 367 -39.81 -30.98 40.49
N SER A 368 -39.29 -30.37 41.58
CA SER A 368 -39.80 -29.45 42.64
C SER A 368 -38.67 -28.60 43.33
N VAL A 369 -39.03 -27.64 44.21
CA VAL A 369 -38.14 -26.70 44.98
C VAL A 369 -38.57 -26.62 46.47
N PRO A 370 -37.64 -26.40 47.45
CA PRO A 370 -37.71 -25.26 48.42
C PRO A 370 -36.33 -24.53 48.60
N ALA A 371 -36.17 -23.22 48.87
CA ALA A 371 -36.58 -22.35 50.02
C ALA A 371 -35.76 -22.63 51.33
N GLU A 372 -35.33 -21.69 52.20
CA GLU A 372 -35.50 -20.21 52.35
C GLU A 372 -34.52 -19.62 53.43
N GLU A 373 -34.51 -18.28 53.65
CA GLU A 373 -34.37 -17.51 54.94
C GLU A 373 -33.50 -16.21 54.98
N GLU A 374 -33.84 -15.29 55.88
CA GLU A 374 -33.54 -13.83 55.91
C GLU A 374 -32.82 -13.31 57.19
N SER A 375 -32.38 -12.03 57.20
CA SER A 375 -32.51 -11.00 58.28
C SER A 375 -31.59 -9.78 57.98
N THR A 376 -31.93 -8.47 57.99
CA THR A 376 -32.77 -7.51 58.78
C THR A 376 -32.05 -6.70 59.88
N GLY A 377 -32.22 -5.36 59.88
CA GLY A 377 -31.79 -4.42 60.95
C GLY A 377 -31.34 -3.03 60.45
N GLY A 378 -31.63 -1.91 61.17
CA GLY A 378 -31.17 -0.55 60.77
C GLY A 378 -31.57 0.63 61.68
N PHE A 379 -31.53 1.86 61.11
CA PHE A 379 -32.15 3.15 61.53
C PHE A 379 -31.37 4.19 62.40
N VAL A 380 -31.69 5.49 62.13
CA VAL A 380 -31.54 6.77 62.90
C VAL A 380 -30.35 7.72 62.56
N VAL A 381 -30.68 9.01 62.32
CA VAL A 381 -29.81 10.21 62.10
C VAL A 381 -30.10 11.26 63.22
N PRO A 382 -29.24 12.28 63.48
CA PRO A 382 -29.34 13.62 62.84
C PRO A 382 -27.93 14.30 62.67
N ASP A 383 -27.66 15.60 62.40
CA ASP A 383 -28.46 16.85 62.26
C ASP A 383 -27.65 18.01 61.57
N THR A 384 -28.32 19.16 61.32
CA THR A 384 -27.84 20.58 61.35
C THR A 384 -26.99 21.28 60.25
N LEU A 385 -27.66 22.27 59.60
CA LEU A 385 -27.34 23.73 59.50
C LEU A 385 -26.52 24.37 58.34
N GLU A 386 -27.29 25.06 57.47
CA GLU A 386 -27.29 26.53 57.19
C GLU A 386 -26.52 27.26 56.04
N HIS A 387 -27.27 28.24 55.49
CA HIS A 387 -26.94 29.52 54.85
C HIS A 387 -26.60 29.72 53.34
N GLU A 388 -27.59 30.37 52.69
CA GLU A 388 -27.52 31.55 51.80
C GLU A 388 -27.28 31.47 50.28
N THR A 389 -28.11 32.26 49.59
CA THR A 389 -28.24 32.42 48.14
C THR A 389 -28.04 33.88 47.74
N GLU A 390 -27.28 34.14 46.68
CA GLU A 390 -27.39 35.40 45.92
C GLU A 390 -27.60 35.14 44.42
N ASP A 391 -28.22 36.14 43.78
CA ASP A 391 -29.02 36.02 42.57
C ASP A 391 -28.20 36.18 41.27
N ARG A 392 -28.46 35.32 40.28
CA ARG A 392 -27.97 35.45 38.89
C ARG A 392 -29.00 34.92 37.90
N SER A 393 -29.60 35.84 37.14
CA SER A 393 -30.61 35.56 36.11
C SER A 393 -30.05 34.81 34.88
N PRO A 394 -30.89 34.03 34.16
CA PRO A 394 -30.45 33.27 32.98
C PRO A 394 -30.10 34.18 31.80
N ARG A 395 -29.02 33.85 31.10
CA ARG A 395 -28.59 34.53 29.87
C ARG A 395 -29.41 34.07 28.66
N THR A 396 -29.84 35.02 27.84
CA THR A 396 -30.48 34.78 26.54
C THR A 396 -29.49 35.06 25.41
N VAL A 397 -29.63 34.32 24.31
CA VAL A 397 -28.99 34.61 23.01
C VAL A 397 -30.09 34.63 21.97
N CYS A 398 -30.13 35.67 21.13
CA CYS A 398 -31.16 35.88 20.10
C CYS A 398 -32.62 35.71 20.58
N GLY A 399 -32.91 36.08 21.83
CA GLY A 399 -34.25 36.06 22.40
C GLY A 399 -34.74 34.71 22.92
N GLN A 400 -33.92 33.66 22.91
CA GLN A 400 -34.23 32.38 23.57
C GLN A 400 -33.36 32.13 24.80
N ILE A 401 -33.96 31.49 25.81
CA ILE A 401 -33.32 31.08 27.06
C ILE A 401 -32.68 29.72 26.81
N VAL A 402 -31.35 29.63 26.91
CA VAL A 402 -30.59 28.44 26.51
C VAL A 402 -30.41 27.44 27.66
N PHE A 403 -30.60 27.88 28.91
CA PHE A 403 -30.54 27.02 30.09
C PHE A 403 -31.62 27.42 31.11
N ASP A 404 -32.56 26.51 31.38
CA ASP A 404 -33.41 26.54 32.58
C ASP A 404 -32.88 25.52 33.60
N ARG A 405 -32.89 25.88 34.89
CA ARG A 405 -32.19 25.14 35.95
C ARG A 405 -33.20 24.40 36.83
N ARG A 406 -33.55 23.17 36.45
CA ARG A 406 -34.23 22.24 37.37
C ARG A 406 -33.23 21.43 38.19
N VAL A 407 -32.99 21.91 39.41
CA VAL A 407 -32.56 21.08 40.54
C VAL A 407 -33.79 20.84 41.40
N ALA A 408 -34.20 19.59 41.54
CA ALA A 408 -35.13 19.11 42.57
C ALA A 408 -34.68 17.70 42.95
N ALA A 409 -33.87 17.52 44.00
CA ALA A 409 -34.25 17.60 45.41
C ALA A 409 -35.10 16.38 45.84
N LEU A 410 -34.43 15.43 46.49
CA LEU A 410 -35.05 14.38 47.31
C LEU A 410 -35.63 15.04 48.57
N ASP A 411 -36.93 14.93 48.78
CA ASP A 411 -37.50 14.86 50.13
C ASP A 411 -38.80 14.04 50.14
N THR A 412 -39.36 13.85 51.32
CA THR A 412 -39.89 12.56 51.74
C THR A 412 -41.38 12.55 52.09
N ALA A 413 -41.97 11.36 51.96
CA ALA A 413 -43.15 10.88 52.69
C ALA A 413 -44.41 11.79 52.77
N THR A 414 -45.27 11.72 51.76
CA THR A 414 -46.66 11.29 51.99
C THR A 414 -47.10 10.35 50.88
N GLY A 415 -47.88 9.33 51.22
CA GLY A 415 -48.16 8.21 50.32
C GLY A 415 -49.34 8.43 49.40
N GLU A 416 -49.08 8.68 48.11
CA GLU A 416 -49.99 8.32 47.01
C GLU A 416 -49.17 8.07 45.74
N ARG A 417 -49.13 6.82 45.27
CA ARG A 417 -48.42 6.46 44.02
C ARG A 417 -49.27 6.88 42.81
N VAL A 418 -49.04 8.08 42.30
CA VAL A 418 -49.43 8.45 40.94
C VAL A 418 -48.36 7.93 39.98
N ALA A 419 -48.78 7.28 38.89
CA ALA A 419 -47.87 6.65 37.93
C ALA A 419 -47.09 7.72 37.13
N ALA A 420 -45.80 7.48 36.93
CA ALA A 420 -44.96 8.31 36.07
C ALA A 420 -45.12 7.87 34.61
N GLU A 421 -45.95 8.58 33.84
CA GLU A 421 -46.10 8.38 32.39
C GLU A 421 -45.55 9.55 31.53
N ASP A 422 -45.21 10.71 32.11
CA ASP A 422 -45.03 11.95 31.34
C ASP A 422 -43.57 12.40 31.06
N GLU A 423 -42.53 11.67 31.49
CA GLU A 423 -41.12 12.05 31.18
C GLU A 423 -40.47 11.30 30.00
N LEU A 424 -41.12 10.26 29.44
CA LEU A 424 -40.56 9.50 28.31
C LEU A 424 -40.87 10.09 26.92
N THR A 425 -41.70 11.13 26.85
CA THR A 425 -42.18 11.73 25.59
C THR A 425 -41.27 12.84 25.04
N ALA A 426 -40.32 13.34 25.84
CA ALA A 426 -39.45 14.47 25.48
C ALA A 426 -38.22 14.10 24.62
N MET A 427 -37.90 12.82 24.45
CA MET A 427 -36.76 12.33 23.64
C MET A 427 -37.20 11.33 22.56
N ARG A 428 -38.00 11.77 21.57
CA ARG A 428 -38.33 11.02 20.33
C ARG A 428 -38.96 11.90 19.22
N SER A 429 -38.31 13.01 18.87
CA SER A 429 -38.62 13.68 17.59
C SER A 429 -37.37 14.27 16.94
N ILE A 430 -37.30 14.18 15.61
CA ILE A 430 -36.42 14.99 14.78
C ILE A 430 -37.33 15.87 13.93
N ALA A 431 -37.10 17.19 13.95
CA ALA A 431 -37.90 18.18 13.22
C ALA A 431 -39.44 18.06 13.41
N GLY A 432 -39.90 17.62 14.58
CA GLY A 432 -41.32 17.59 14.94
C GLY A 432 -42.13 16.37 14.45
N GLN A 433 -41.48 15.33 13.90
CA GLN A 433 -42.14 14.05 13.62
C GLN A 433 -41.66 12.95 14.58
N SER A 434 -42.60 12.10 15.02
CA SER A 434 -42.37 11.00 15.96
C SER A 434 -41.99 9.72 15.22
N VAL A 435 -40.90 9.09 15.66
CA VAL A 435 -40.40 7.82 15.10
C VAL A 435 -40.78 6.68 16.03
N SER A 436 -41.27 5.57 15.46
CA SER A 436 -42.06 4.54 16.14
C SER A 436 -41.43 3.90 17.39
N ALA A 437 -42.28 3.50 18.33
CA ALA A 437 -41.88 2.88 19.59
C ALA A 437 -41.51 1.39 19.43
N GLY A 438 -40.22 1.07 19.43
CA GLY A 438 -39.74 -0.30 19.63
C GLY A 438 -39.93 -0.75 21.09
N SER A 439 -40.61 -1.88 21.31
CA SER A 439 -40.78 -2.48 22.62
C SER A 439 -39.53 -3.25 23.06
N ARG A 440 -39.11 -3.07 24.32
CA ARG A 440 -38.10 -3.94 24.95
C ARG A 440 -38.81 -5.18 25.51
N GLY A 441 -38.66 -6.32 24.84
CA GLY A 441 -39.15 -7.62 25.32
C GLY A 441 -38.93 -8.71 24.29
N GLY A 442 -37.96 -9.60 24.53
CA GLY A 442 -37.50 -10.55 23.52
C GLY A 442 -38.52 -11.63 23.14
N ARG A 443 -38.96 -11.62 21.89
CA ARG A 443 -39.32 -12.80 21.09
C ARG A 443 -38.91 -12.55 19.63
N PRO A 444 -38.46 -13.57 18.87
CA PRO A 444 -38.29 -13.44 17.43
C PRO A 444 -39.66 -13.20 16.78
N PHE A 445 -39.73 -12.29 15.81
CA PHE A 445 -40.95 -12.06 15.04
C PHE A 445 -41.08 -13.19 14.00
N ALA A 446 -42.02 -14.11 14.20
CA ALA A 446 -42.41 -15.05 13.15
C ALA A 446 -43.32 -14.30 12.16
N PRO A 447 -43.08 -14.40 10.84
CA PRO A 447 -43.94 -13.74 9.84
C PRO A 447 -45.29 -14.46 9.77
N ASP A 448 -46.32 -13.85 10.34
CA ASP A 448 -47.69 -14.36 10.30
C ASP A 448 -48.37 -13.94 8.98
N ALA A 449 -48.88 -14.91 8.22
CA ALA A 449 -49.14 -14.77 6.78
C ALA A 449 -50.40 -13.96 6.40
N GLU A 450 -51.07 -13.32 7.37
CA GLU A 450 -52.35 -12.63 7.18
C GLU A 450 -52.32 -11.11 7.46
N GLN A 451 -51.15 -10.52 7.75
CA GLN A 451 -50.99 -9.06 7.77
C GLN A 451 -49.99 -8.62 6.69
N GLY A 452 -50.54 -8.25 5.53
CA GLY A 452 -49.76 -7.83 4.37
C GLY A 452 -48.83 -6.66 4.68
N VAL A 453 -47.53 -6.92 4.58
CA VAL A 453 -46.48 -5.89 4.61
C VAL A 453 -46.76 -4.88 3.50
N LEU A 454 -46.59 -3.60 3.82
CA LEU A 454 -46.98 -2.46 2.99
C LEU A 454 -46.40 -2.54 1.56
N VAL A 455 -47.26 -2.93 0.61
CA VAL A 455 -47.08 -2.65 -0.81
C VAL A 455 -47.32 -1.16 -1.02
N ALA A 456 -46.25 -0.37 -1.04
CA ALA A 456 -46.29 1.02 -1.47
C ALA A 456 -46.27 1.07 -3.01
N SER A 457 -47.43 0.88 -3.63
CA SER A 457 -47.66 1.36 -4.99
C SER A 457 -47.68 2.89 -5.01
N ASP A 458 -47.10 3.46 -6.07
CA ASP A 458 -47.09 4.88 -6.44
C ASP A 458 -46.02 5.78 -5.80
N ALA A 459 -45.22 6.41 -6.67
CA ALA A 459 -43.95 7.06 -6.38
C ALA A 459 -44.02 8.25 -5.39
N GLY A 460 -43.13 8.24 -4.39
CA GLY A 460 -42.90 9.33 -3.45
C GLY A 460 -41.90 10.37 -3.94
N ALA A 461 -42.34 11.62 -4.08
CA ALA A 461 -41.49 12.78 -4.33
C ALA A 461 -40.78 13.24 -3.03
N VAL A 462 -39.53 13.71 -3.14
CA VAL A 462 -38.85 14.43 -2.05
C VAL A 462 -38.96 15.92 -2.32
N ALA A 463 -39.39 16.71 -1.33
CA ALA A 463 -39.62 18.16 -1.44
C ALA A 463 -40.46 18.62 -2.65
N GLY A 464 -41.34 17.75 -3.17
CA GLY A 464 -42.25 18.06 -4.28
C GLY A 464 -41.74 17.75 -5.69
N GLN A 465 -40.51 17.22 -5.86
CA GLN A 465 -40.03 16.71 -7.15
C GLN A 465 -40.02 15.17 -7.19
N ARG A 466 -40.54 14.58 -8.27
CA ARG A 466 -40.50 13.13 -8.52
C ARG A 466 -39.12 12.72 -9.04
N VAL A 467 -38.56 11.65 -8.47
CA VAL A 467 -37.15 11.27 -8.70
C VAL A 467 -36.98 10.08 -9.65
N TRP A 468 -37.96 9.17 -9.76
CA TRP A 468 -37.86 7.96 -10.60
C TRP A 468 -39.11 7.66 -11.44
N SER A 469 -38.91 6.99 -12.59
CA SER A 469 -39.96 6.47 -13.48
C SER A 469 -40.13 4.96 -13.35
N THR A 470 -41.37 4.48 -13.38
CA THR A 470 -41.73 3.07 -13.24
C THR A 470 -41.59 2.29 -14.56
N ALA A 471 -40.66 1.34 -14.62
CA ALA A 471 -40.63 0.26 -15.61
C ALA A 471 -40.41 -1.09 -14.91
N PRO A 472 -41.17 -2.15 -15.22
CA PRO A 472 -41.02 -3.46 -14.59
C PRO A 472 -39.87 -4.25 -15.23
N THR A 473 -39.04 -4.89 -14.41
CA THR A 473 -38.00 -5.84 -14.84
C THR A 473 -38.52 -7.27 -14.75
N GLU A 474 -38.49 -8.02 -15.86
CA GLU A 474 -38.75 -9.46 -15.87
C GLU A 474 -37.49 -10.28 -15.51
N PRO A 475 -37.62 -11.45 -14.87
CA PRO A 475 -36.48 -12.30 -14.52
C PRO A 475 -36.07 -13.20 -15.70
N LEU A 476 -34.84 -13.04 -16.18
CA LEU A 476 -34.24 -13.96 -17.15
C LEU A 476 -33.62 -15.17 -16.43
N VAL A 477 -34.38 -16.28 -16.39
CA VAL A 477 -33.83 -17.63 -16.17
C VAL A 477 -34.27 -18.51 -17.33
N ALA A 478 -33.32 -18.91 -18.19
CA ALA A 478 -33.53 -19.87 -19.25
C ALA A 478 -32.68 -21.13 -18.98
N ARG A 479 -33.21 -22.29 -19.37
CA ARG A 479 -32.61 -23.62 -19.10
C ARG A 479 -31.52 -23.95 -20.12
N MET A 480 -30.49 -24.67 -19.69
CA MET A 480 -29.58 -25.40 -20.58
C MET A 480 -30.09 -26.84 -20.79
N GLU A 481 -29.98 -27.32 -22.03
CA GLU A 481 -30.14 -28.72 -22.46
C GLU A 481 -28.80 -29.21 -23.07
N PRO A 482 -28.54 -30.53 -23.18
CA PRO A 482 -27.17 -31.08 -23.23
C PRO A 482 -26.49 -31.18 -24.62
N MET A 483 -25.17 -31.47 -24.58
CA MET A 483 -24.15 -31.47 -25.67
C MET A 483 -24.29 -32.53 -26.78
N PRO A 484 -23.44 -32.45 -27.84
CA PRO A 484 -22.35 -33.44 -27.99
C PRO A 484 -20.98 -32.97 -28.58
N ASP A 485 -19.89 -33.46 -27.98
CA ASP A 485 -18.55 -33.96 -28.41
C ASP A 485 -17.72 -33.43 -29.64
N GLU A 486 -16.44 -33.05 -29.36
CA GLU A 486 -15.15 -33.18 -30.13
C GLU A 486 -14.91 -32.43 -31.50
N VAL A 487 -13.67 -32.09 -32.01
CA VAL A 487 -12.24 -32.20 -31.57
C VAL A 487 -11.27 -31.14 -32.22
N ASP A 488 -10.04 -31.05 -31.68
CA ASP A 488 -8.71 -30.41 -32.07
C ASP A 488 -8.37 -30.21 -33.60
N PRO A 489 -7.37 -29.37 -34.06
CA PRO A 489 -6.23 -28.77 -33.33
C PRO A 489 -5.67 -27.34 -33.68
N GLN A 490 -4.60 -26.96 -32.95
CA GLN A 490 -3.51 -25.96 -33.21
C GLN A 490 -3.73 -24.46 -32.92
N SER A 491 -3.03 -23.97 -31.88
CA SER A 491 -2.91 -22.56 -31.43
C SER A 491 -1.49 -22.00 -31.60
N ALA A 492 -1.41 -20.68 -31.75
CA ALA A 492 -0.21 -19.84 -31.57
C ALA A 492 -0.72 -18.43 -31.20
N GLU A 493 -0.28 -17.89 -30.07
CA GLU A 493 -1.00 -16.82 -29.36
C GLU A 493 -0.17 -15.57 -29.04
N TYR A 494 -0.83 -14.60 -28.40
CA TYR A 494 -0.41 -13.22 -28.14
C TYR A 494 0.28 -13.09 -26.78
N GLU A 495 1.33 -12.28 -26.65
CA GLU A 495 2.23 -12.31 -25.48
C GLU A 495 2.70 -10.91 -25.00
N ILE A 496 2.85 -10.74 -23.68
CA ILE A 496 3.27 -9.50 -22.98
C ILE A 496 4.19 -9.87 -21.80
N GLY A 497 5.18 -9.03 -21.45
CA GLY A 497 6.05 -9.25 -20.29
C GLY A 497 6.86 -8.02 -19.82
N GLU A 498 7.49 -8.17 -18.64
CA GLU A 498 8.20 -7.10 -17.91
C GLU A 498 9.39 -7.68 -17.10
N GLU A 499 10.52 -6.96 -17.03
CA GLU A 499 11.73 -7.36 -16.29
C GLU A 499 12.19 -6.28 -15.28
N HIS A 500 12.63 -6.71 -14.08
CA HIS A 500 13.14 -5.84 -13.00
C HIS A 500 14.43 -6.42 -12.35
N PRO A 501 15.45 -5.59 -12.04
CA PRO A 501 16.71 -6.04 -11.44
C PRO A 501 16.63 -6.29 -9.92
N SER A 502 17.55 -7.11 -9.39
CA SER A 502 17.48 -7.66 -8.03
C SER A 502 18.29 -6.90 -6.96
N VAL A 503 17.93 -7.08 -5.68
CA VAL A 503 18.52 -6.36 -4.52
C VAL A 503 19.79 -7.07 -4.01
N HIS A 504 20.98 -6.56 -4.36
CA HIS A 504 22.21 -7.37 -4.34
C HIS A 504 23.10 -7.37 -3.08
N GLU A 505 23.12 -6.36 -2.20
CA GLU A 505 24.16 -6.29 -1.14
C GLU A 505 24.03 -7.36 -0.04
N SER A 506 22.81 -7.67 0.41
CA SER A 506 22.60 -8.65 1.50
C SER A 506 22.99 -10.07 1.06
N ASP A 507 22.50 -10.50 -0.10
CA ASP A 507 22.71 -11.86 -0.60
C ASP A 507 24.19 -12.13 -0.93
N ALA A 508 24.90 -11.13 -1.47
CA ALA A 508 26.33 -11.24 -1.77
C ALA A 508 27.18 -11.55 -0.52
N VAL A 509 26.81 -11.01 0.65
CA VAL A 509 27.49 -11.27 1.92
C VAL A 509 27.26 -12.71 2.40
N PHE A 510 26.04 -13.24 2.28
CA PHE A 510 25.74 -14.63 2.61
C PHE A 510 26.32 -15.63 1.59
N GLU A 511 26.38 -15.27 0.31
CA GLU A 511 27.07 -16.05 -0.73
C GLU A 511 28.58 -16.14 -0.50
N ALA A 512 29.23 -15.01 -0.25
CA ALA A 512 30.66 -14.98 0.07
C ALA A 512 30.97 -15.81 1.33
N ARG A 513 30.09 -15.74 2.35
CA ARG A 513 30.16 -16.56 3.55
C ARG A 513 30.03 -18.06 3.23
N ARG A 514 29.00 -18.46 2.48
CA ARG A 514 28.76 -19.85 2.04
C ARG A 514 29.99 -20.42 1.31
N ALA A 515 30.57 -19.64 0.40
CA ALA A 515 31.78 -20.04 -0.32
C ALA A 515 33.00 -20.23 0.59
N LEU A 516 33.20 -19.35 1.59
CA LEU A 516 34.27 -19.48 2.58
C LEU A 516 34.06 -20.67 3.53
N GLU A 517 32.82 -20.93 3.98
CA GLU A 517 32.48 -22.05 4.87
C GLU A 517 32.66 -23.40 4.17
N LEU A 518 32.22 -23.52 2.91
CA LEU A 518 32.50 -24.69 2.07
C LEU A 518 34.01 -24.87 1.82
N GLY A 519 34.78 -23.79 1.69
CA GLY A 519 36.24 -23.84 1.62
C GLY A 519 36.91 -24.26 2.94
N ALA A 520 36.35 -23.84 4.08
CA ALA A 520 36.84 -24.22 5.40
C ALA A 520 36.58 -25.70 5.71
N LEU A 521 35.37 -26.19 5.42
CA LEU A 521 34.94 -27.59 5.52
C LEU A 521 35.97 -28.55 4.92
N GLU A 522 36.38 -28.28 3.68
CA GLU A 522 37.35 -29.05 2.89
C GLU A 522 38.74 -29.19 3.57
N LEU A 523 39.09 -28.24 4.44
CA LEU A 523 40.35 -28.24 5.17
C LEU A 523 40.28 -29.02 6.49
N VAL A 524 39.09 -29.24 7.07
CA VAL A 524 38.94 -29.75 8.45
C VAL A 524 38.14 -31.03 8.61
N ILE A 525 37.23 -31.37 7.68
CA ILE A 525 36.39 -32.56 7.84
C ILE A 525 37.26 -33.83 7.87
N GLY A 526 36.93 -34.76 8.78
CA GLY A 526 37.74 -35.96 9.04
C GLY A 526 39.11 -35.70 9.68
N ARG A 527 39.43 -34.45 10.06
CA ARG A 527 40.70 -34.05 10.71
C ARG A 527 40.53 -33.47 12.11
N LEU A 528 39.29 -33.22 12.55
CA LEU A 528 39.00 -32.77 13.91
C LEU A 528 39.17 -33.92 14.91
N SER A 529 39.73 -33.62 16.09
CA SER A 529 39.71 -34.54 17.23
C SER A 529 38.34 -34.54 17.92
N SER A 530 38.03 -35.61 18.66
CA SER A 530 36.79 -35.71 19.45
C SER A 530 36.61 -34.54 20.44
N GLN A 531 37.70 -33.95 20.95
CA GLN A 531 37.63 -32.76 21.80
C GLN A 531 37.22 -31.51 21.02
N GLN A 532 37.64 -31.37 19.75
CA GLN A 532 37.22 -30.26 18.88
C GLN A 532 35.77 -30.43 18.43
N ILE A 533 35.35 -31.65 18.08
CA ILE A 533 33.94 -31.95 17.75
C ILE A 533 33.02 -31.65 18.95
N ALA A 534 33.39 -32.07 20.16
CA ALA A 534 32.65 -31.72 21.38
C ALA A 534 32.60 -30.20 21.64
N GLY A 535 33.68 -29.48 21.34
CA GLY A 535 33.70 -28.01 21.40
C GLY A 535 32.77 -27.35 20.38
N TYR A 536 32.69 -27.91 19.16
CA TYR A 536 31.81 -27.42 18.11
C TYR A 536 30.32 -27.66 18.46
N ARG A 537 30.00 -28.86 18.99
CA ARG A 537 28.66 -29.22 19.47
C ARG A 537 28.15 -28.28 20.57
N LEU A 538 29.00 -27.92 21.53
CA LEU A 538 28.65 -26.96 22.60
C LEU A 538 28.29 -25.57 22.07
N LEU A 539 28.83 -25.15 20.93
CA LEU A 539 28.47 -23.88 20.28
C LEU A 539 27.13 -24.01 19.54
N ALA A 540 26.89 -25.13 18.85
CA ALA A 540 25.58 -25.40 18.24
C ALA A 540 24.45 -25.39 19.30
N GLU A 541 24.64 -26.15 20.40
CA GLU A 541 23.74 -26.21 21.56
C GLU A 541 23.57 -24.87 22.33
N ALA A 542 24.42 -23.88 22.05
CA ALA A 542 24.23 -22.53 22.59
C ALA A 542 23.21 -21.74 21.77
N THR A 543 23.20 -21.90 20.44
CA THR A 543 22.31 -21.16 19.54
C THR A 543 20.84 -21.53 19.71
N THR A 544 20.54 -22.82 19.93
CA THR A 544 19.17 -23.34 20.08
C THR A 544 18.44 -22.82 21.33
N ARG A 545 19.14 -22.20 22.28
CA ARG A 545 18.53 -21.64 23.50
C ARG A 545 17.81 -20.32 23.27
N TYR A 546 18.03 -19.71 22.11
CA TYR A 546 17.55 -18.39 21.75
C TYR A 546 16.54 -18.43 20.58
N VAL A 547 16.15 -19.63 20.16
CA VAL A 547 15.15 -19.92 19.13
C VAL A 547 14.11 -20.88 19.70
N ASP A 548 12.83 -20.58 19.51
CA ASP A 548 11.70 -21.44 19.87
C ASP A 548 10.82 -21.62 18.64
N GLY A 549 10.94 -22.78 17.98
CA GLY A 549 10.34 -23.04 16.67
C GLY A 549 10.83 -22.04 15.62
N ASP A 550 9.90 -21.24 15.08
CA ASP A 550 10.15 -20.23 14.06
C ASP A 550 10.42 -18.82 14.62
N ARG A 551 10.76 -18.70 15.92
CA ARG A 551 10.82 -17.42 16.63
C ARG A 551 12.11 -17.22 17.41
N PHE A 552 12.63 -15.99 17.37
CA PHE A 552 13.68 -15.58 18.29
C PHE A 552 13.12 -15.34 19.69
N VAL A 553 13.70 -16.01 20.68
CA VAL A 553 13.53 -15.72 22.11
C VAL A 553 14.41 -14.53 22.52
N ASP A 554 15.63 -14.47 21.96
CA ASP A 554 16.54 -13.33 22.08
C ASP A 554 17.42 -13.27 20.81
N ALA A 555 17.04 -12.42 19.86
CA ALA A 555 17.72 -12.30 18.57
C ALA A 555 19.17 -11.76 18.69
N ALA A 556 19.47 -10.98 19.75
CA ALA A 556 20.81 -10.46 19.99
C ALA A 556 21.74 -11.56 20.51
N ALA A 557 21.27 -12.34 21.50
CA ALA A 557 22.03 -13.48 22.02
C ALA A 557 22.15 -14.62 20.99
N TYR A 558 21.13 -14.83 20.14
CA TYR A 558 21.25 -15.70 18.97
C TYR A 558 22.36 -15.20 18.02
N THR A 559 22.36 -13.92 17.66
CA THR A 559 23.38 -13.35 16.74
C THR A 559 24.81 -13.54 17.28
N ASP A 560 25.01 -13.31 18.58
CA ASP A 560 26.32 -13.52 19.22
C ASP A 560 26.76 -14.99 19.22
N THR A 561 25.86 -15.93 19.49
CA THR A 561 26.17 -17.37 19.54
C THR A 561 26.28 -18.00 18.15
N ASN A 562 25.48 -17.55 17.18
CA ASN A 562 25.58 -17.93 15.77
C ASN A 562 26.97 -17.54 15.23
N ALA A 563 27.40 -16.29 15.41
CA ALA A 563 28.73 -15.84 14.99
C ALA A 563 29.86 -16.68 15.61
N ALA A 564 29.75 -17.03 16.90
CA ALA A 564 30.74 -17.86 17.59
C ALA A 564 30.82 -19.30 17.05
N PHE A 565 29.69 -19.89 16.62
CA PHE A 565 29.66 -21.20 15.96
C PHE A 565 30.40 -21.16 14.61
N HIS A 566 30.15 -20.14 13.78
CA HIS A 566 30.77 -20.04 12.46
C HIS A 566 32.26 -19.63 12.53
N ASP A 567 32.64 -18.70 13.42
CA ASP A 567 34.05 -18.40 13.73
C ASP A 567 34.84 -19.68 14.12
N TYR A 568 34.20 -20.64 14.81
CA TYR A 568 34.86 -21.86 15.26
C TYR A 568 35.35 -22.75 14.10
N LEU A 569 34.55 -22.86 13.03
CA LEU A 569 34.90 -23.59 11.82
C LEU A 569 36.20 -23.03 11.20
N PHE A 570 36.25 -21.71 11.03
CA PHE A 570 37.42 -21.01 10.50
C PHE A 570 38.64 -21.15 11.42
N MET A 571 38.48 -21.06 12.74
CA MET A 571 39.56 -21.34 13.70
C MET A 571 40.15 -22.75 13.56
N GLN A 572 39.32 -23.78 13.28
CA GLN A 572 39.82 -25.15 13.14
C GLN A 572 40.69 -25.35 11.90
N THR A 573 40.55 -24.52 10.86
CA THR A 573 41.42 -24.57 9.66
C THR A 573 42.88 -24.22 9.96
N ARG A 574 43.14 -23.53 11.09
CA ARG A 574 44.43 -22.93 11.46
C ARG A 574 45.01 -21.99 10.40
N ASN A 575 44.14 -21.39 9.57
CA ASN A 575 44.49 -20.40 8.57
C ASN A 575 43.97 -19.01 9.00
N GLU A 576 44.86 -18.20 9.57
CA GLU A 576 44.51 -16.84 10.06
C GLU A 576 43.97 -15.94 8.94
N HIS A 577 44.42 -16.09 7.70
CA HIS A 577 43.91 -15.31 6.58
C HIS A 577 42.47 -15.68 6.18
N LEU A 578 42.08 -16.96 6.33
CA LEU A 578 40.72 -17.41 6.06
C LEU A 578 39.75 -16.88 7.12
N LEU A 579 40.16 -16.90 8.39
CA LEU A 579 39.41 -16.30 9.50
C LEU A 579 39.26 -14.78 9.33
N GLN A 580 40.34 -14.08 8.96
CA GLN A 580 40.30 -12.64 8.65
C GLN A 580 39.37 -12.32 7.47
N ALA A 581 39.37 -13.15 6.42
CA ALA A 581 38.48 -12.99 5.27
C ALA A 581 37.01 -13.14 5.66
N TYR A 582 36.67 -14.15 6.48
CA TYR A 582 35.32 -14.32 7.02
C TYR A 582 34.88 -13.13 7.89
N GLN A 583 35.75 -12.69 8.82
CA GLN A 583 35.44 -11.57 9.71
C GLN A 583 35.30 -10.24 8.96
N ALA A 584 36.03 -10.06 7.85
CA ALA A 584 35.92 -8.89 6.99
C ALA A 584 34.59 -8.81 6.20
N LEU A 585 33.82 -9.91 6.08
CA LEU A 585 32.48 -9.87 5.48
C LEU A 585 31.44 -9.13 6.35
N GLY A 586 31.73 -8.85 7.62
CA GLY A 586 30.85 -8.05 8.48
C GLY A 586 29.51 -8.70 8.86
N VAL A 587 29.28 -9.97 8.51
CA VAL A 587 28.01 -10.72 8.69
C VAL A 587 27.39 -10.49 10.08
N LYS A 588 28.19 -10.59 11.16
CA LYS A 588 27.74 -10.36 12.53
C LYS A 588 27.17 -8.96 12.75
N ALA A 589 27.79 -7.92 12.18
CA ALA A 589 27.33 -6.55 12.32
C ALA A 589 25.99 -6.34 11.58
N ALA A 590 25.90 -6.85 10.35
CA ALA A 590 24.65 -6.83 9.58
C ALA A 590 23.51 -7.56 10.30
N MET A 591 23.76 -8.76 10.85
CA MET A 591 22.77 -9.48 11.67
C MET A 591 22.38 -8.71 12.93
N ALA A 592 23.33 -8.10 13.65
CA ALA A 592 23.05 -7.35 14.88
C ALA A 592 22.31 -6.02 14.64
N GLU A 593 22.34 -5.50 13.41
CA GLU A 593 21.52 -4.36 12.98
C GLU A 593 20.10 -4.81 12.60
N VAL A 594 20.00 -5.76 11.67
CA VAL A 594 18.74 -6.23 11.06
C VAL A 594 17.89 -7.04 12.04
N LEU A 595 18.49 -8.01 12.74
CA LEU A 595 17.74 -8.93 13.62
C LEU A 595 17.40 -8.31 14.98
N ARG A 596 17.85 -7.07 15.27
CA ARG A 596 17.69 -6.40 16.58
C ARG A 596 16.28 -6.47 17.17
N ASN A 597 15.27 -6.34 16.31
CA ASN A 597 13.85 -6.40 16.67
C ASN A 597 13.10 -7.54 15.94
N ALA A 598 13.82 -8.44 15.24
CA ALA A 598 13.20 -9.52 14.50
C ALA A 598 12.55 -10.52 15.46
N THR A 599 11.32 -10.93 15.15
CA THR A 599 10.57 -11.90 15.97
C THR A 599 10.50 -13.29 15.34
N TRP A 600 10.94 -13.41 14.09
CA TRP A 600 10.89 -14.63 13.29
C TRP A 600 12.28 -15.06 12.83
N CYS A 601 12.46 -16.37 12.71
CA CYS A 601 13.60 -17.02 12.05
C CYS A 601 13.14 -18.30 11.36
N ASP A 602 13.90 -18.77 10.38
CA ASP A 602 13.62 -20.08 9.79
C ASP A 602 13.64 -21.18 10.86
N PRO A 603 12.63 -22.10 10.91
CA PRO A 603 12.54 -23.14 11.95
C PRO A 603 13.78 -24.04 12.08
N LEU A 604 14.56 -24.19 11.01
CA LEU A 604 15.73 -25.06 10.98
C LEU A 604 17.05 -24.30 11.22
N CYS A 605 17.07 -22.95 11.24
CA CYS A 605 18.32 -22.18 11.27
C CYS A 605 19.23 -22.46 12.49
N ALA A 606 18.67 -22.90 13.61
CA ALA A 606 19.43 -23.33 14.80
C ALA A 606 19.66 -24.86 14.84
N GLN A 607 18.81 -25.64 14.19
CA GLN A 607 18.95 -27.10 14.08
C GLN A 607 20.05 -27.48 13.07
N ASP A 608 20.17 -26.74 11.96
CA ASP A 608 21.23 -26.90 10.96
C ASP A 608 22.63 -26.91 11.63
N HIS A 609 22.87 -26.10 12.66
CA HIS A 609 24.14 -26.10 13.39
C HIS A 609 24.44 -27.45 14.08
N LEU A 610 23.42 -28.13 14.62
CA LEU A 610 23.57 -29.45 15.23
C LEU A 610 23.80 -30.52 14.15
N ASP A 611 23.03 -30.46 13.07
CA ASP A 611 23.09 -31.42 11.97
C ASP A 611 24.43 -31.32 11.21
N ILE A 612 24.96 -30.11 11.03
CA ILE A 612 26.33 -29.87 10.53
C ILE A 612 27.36 -30.55 11.44
N VAL A 613 27.25 -30.42 12.77
CA VAL A 613 28.20 -31.06 13.69
C VAL A 613 28.08 -32.59 13.67
N ASP A 614 26.86 -33.12 13.54
CA ASP A 614 26.62 -34.57 13.36
C ASP A 614 27.27 -35.10 12.07
N ALA A 615 27.15 -34.37 10.95
CA ALA A 615 27.82 -34.71 9.70
C ALA A 615 29.36 -34.66 9.82
N PHE A 616 29.90 -33.67 10.54
CA PHE A 616 31.34 -33.59 10.84
C PHE A 616 31.83 -34.75 11.72
N GLU A 617 31.02 -35.21 12.70
CA GLU A 617 31.34 -36.34 13.57
C GLU A 617 31.27 -37.68 12.82
N ALA A 618 30.30 -37.84 11.92
CA ALA A 618 30.20 -38.98 10.99
C ALA A 618 31.30 -38.99 9.92
N GLY A 619 31.90 -37.82 9.63
CA GLY A 619 32.79 -37.62 8.48
C GLY A 619 32.04 -37.59 7.14
N ASP A 620 30.72 -37.34 7.17
CA ASP A 620 29.89 -37.20 5.99
C ASP A 620 30.12 -35.84 5.33
N ARG A 621 30.92 -35.86 4.28
CA ARG A 621 31.33 -34.67 3.53
C ARG A 621 30.21 -34.11 2.66
N ASP A 622 29.43 -34.96 2.01
CA ASP A 622 28.42 -34.48 1.07
C ASP A 622 27.17 -34.00 1.83
N GLY A 623 26.82 -34.66 2.94
CA GLY A 623 25.84 -34.16 3.90
C GLY A 623 26.25 -32.80 4.49
N ALA A 624 27.49 -32.67 5.00
CA ALA A 624 27.97 -31.39 5.55
C ALA A 624 28.01 -30.25 4.52
N ARG A 625 28.30 -30.54 3.25
CA ARG A 625 28.24 -29.53 2.16
C ARG A 625 26.81 -29.05 1.92
N THR A 626 25.85 -29.97 1.87
CA THR A 626 24.43 -29.65 1.65
C THR A 626 23.88 -28.84 2.81
N LEU A 627 24.10 -29.28 4.06
CA LEU A 627 23.62 -28.59 5.25
C LEU A 627 24.19 -27.16 5.40
N ILE A 628 25.47 -26.92 5.04
CA ILE A 628 26.05 -25.57 5.03
C ILE A 628 25.41 -24.69 3.94
N ALA A 629 25.09 -25.24 2.77
CA ALA A 629 24.41 -24.49 1.72
C ALA A 629 22.97 -24.15 2.12
N ASP A 630 22.20 -25.12 2.60
CA ASP A 630 20.82 -24.93 3.04
C ASP A 630 20.73 -23.93 4.21
N HIS A 631 21.63 -24.03 5.19
CA HIS A 631 21.74 -23.09 6.30
C HIS A 631 22.00 -21.65 5.82
N ALA A 632 22.79 -21.47 4.77
CA ALA A 632 23.04 -20.16 4.17
C ALA A 632 21.78 -19.60 3.49
N GLU A 633 21.02 -20.42 2.76
CA GLU A 633 19.73 -19.99 2.17
C GLU A 633 18.69 -19.64 3.25
N ARG A 634 18.54 -20.48 4.28
CA ARG A 634 17.65 -20.20 5.42
C ARG A 634 18.07 -18.94 6.20
N SER A 635 19.37 -18.67 6.27
CA SER A 635 19.91 -17.41 6.82
C SER A 635 19.53 -16.20 5.95
N LYS A 636 19.60 -16.30 4.61
CA LYS A 636 19.13 -15.24 3.70
C LYS A 636 17.63 -14.98 3.88
N ILE A 637 16.80 -16.03 3.91
CA ILE A 637 15.34 -15.90 4.09
C ILE A 637 15.02 -15.18 5.41
N THR A 638 15.67 -15.58 6.51
CA THR A 638 15.57 -14.93 7.83
C THR A 638 15.93 -13.44 7.76
N MET A 639 17.02 -13.09 7.07
CA MET A 639 17.49 -11.72 6.94
C MET A 639 16.63 -10.87 6.01
N LYS A 640 16.25 -11.37 4.82
CA LYS A 640 15.34 -10.69 3.88
C LYS A 640 14.01 -10.36 4.56
N ARG A 641 13.42 -11.33 5.27
CA ARG A 641 12.17 -11.11 6.00
C ARG A 641 12.33 -10.10 7.13
N ALA A 642 13.40 -10.16 7.92
CA ALA A 642 13.65 -9.16 8.98
C ALA A 642 13.91 -7.74 8.44
N MET A 643 14.57 -7.62 7.29
CA MET A 643 14.72 -6.35 6.56
C MET A 643 13.36 -5.83 6.08
N GLN A 644 12.54 -6.69 5.46
CA GLN A 644 11.22 -6.33 4.95
C GLN A 644 10.25 -5.93 6.09
N GLU A 645 10.18 -6.71 7.17
CA GLU A 645 9.43 -6.36 8.39
C GLU A 645 9.90 -5.01 8.99
N THR A 646 11.20 -4.69 8.90
CA THR A 646 11.75 -3.40 9.34
C THR A 646 11.31 -2.25 8.43
N VAL A 647 11.25 -2.45 7.10
CA VAL A 647 10.75 -1.44 6.15
C VAL A 647 9.23 -1.24 6.32
N ASP A 648 8.46 -2.31 6.38
CA ASP A 648 7.00 -2.24 6.50
C ASP A 648 6.54 -1.70 7.86
N SER A 649 7.25 -1.98 8.95
CA SER A 649 6.95 -1.38 10.26
C SER A 649 7.19 0.14 10.31
N LYS A 650 7.95 0.70 9.37
CA LYS A 650 8.15 2.14 9.20
C LYS A 650 7.20 2.78 8.19
N ARG A 651 6.49 2.01 7.36
CA ARG A 651 5.53 2.54 6.39
C ARG A 651 4.26 3.03 7.12
N PRO A 652 3.82 4.28 6.89
CA PRO A 652 2.59 4.80 7.51
C PRO A 652 1.38 3.93 7.13
N LYS A 653 0.64 3.45 8.14
CA LYS A 653 -0.47 2.49 7.93
C LYS A 653 -1.64 3.07 7.13
N PHE A 654 -1.77 4.40 7.13
CA PHE A 654 -2.81 5.13 6.41
C PHE A 654 -2.17 6.31 5.69
N VAL A 655 -2.35 6.39 4.39
CA VAL A 655 -1.82 7.41 3.49
C VAL A 655 -2.97 7.93 2.62
N SER A 656 -2.96 9.20 2.24
CA SER A 656 -3.78 9.74 1.16
C SER A 656 -2.86 10.39 0.13
N PRO A 657 -2.50 9.71 -0.96
CA PRO A 657 -1.51 10.18 -1.92
C PRO A 657 -1.80 11.59 -2.44
N GLY A 658 -0.76 12.38 -2.64
CA GLY A 658 -0.83 13.74 -3.17
C GLY A 658 -1.37 14.82 -2.21
N ARG A 659 -1.78 14.50 -0.97
CA ARG A 659 -2.35 15.48 -0.03
C ARG A 659 -1.40 16.64 0.30
N PHE A 660 -0.09 16.41 0.21
CA PHE A 660 0.96 17.41 0.40
C PHE A 660 1.77 17.67 -0.87
N ALA A 661 1.32 17.20 -2.05
CA ALA A 661 2.01 17.41 -3.32
C ALA A 661 2.35 18.89 -3.54
N GLY A 662 3.64 19.16 -3.79
CA GLY A 662 4.16 20.51 -3.99
C GLY A 662 4.13 21.41 -2.75
N LYS A 663 3.82 20.92 -1.54
CA LYS A 663 3.86 21.70 -0.30
C LYS A 663 5.18 21.53 0.43
N VAL A 664 5.72 22.64 0.92
CA VAL A 664 6.90 22.65 1.80
C VAL A 664 6.43 22.58 3.24
N VAL A 665 6.82 21.51 3.94
CA VAL A 665 6.38 21.22 5.31
C VAL A 665 7.56 21.15 6.27
N LEU A 666 7.61 22.10 7.19
CA LEU A 666 8.54 22.08 8.32
C LEU A 666 7.98 21.17 9.42
N VAL A 667 8.75 20.16 9.85
CA VAL A 667 8.42 19.29 10.98
C VAL A 667 9.52 19.37 12.03
N THR A 668 9.18 19.83 13.23
CA THR A 668 10.13 19.91 14.36
C THR A 668 9.96 18.75 15.35
N GLY A 669 11.06 18.27 15.94
CA GLY A 669 11.08 17.02 16.72
C GLY A 669 11.09 15.77 15.84
N ALA A 670 11.61 15.88 14.62
CA ALA A 670 11.47 14.88 13.56
C ALA A 670 12.35 13.63 13.72
N ALA A 671 13.32 13.62 14.64
CA ALA A 671 14.28 12.52 14.73
C ALA A 671 13.75 11.21 15.34
N GLN A 672 12.60 11.23 16.03
CA GLN A 672 11.97 10.03 16.59
C GLN A 672 10.49 10.21 16.99
N GLY A 673 9.72 9.11 16.97
CA GLY A 673 8.37 9.06 17.52
C GLY A 673 7.35 9.82 16.65
N ILE A 674 6.48 10.63 17.28
CA ILE A 674 5.38 11.30 16.55
C ILE A 674 5.91 12.21 15.43
N GLY A 675 7.00 12.95 15.66
CA GLY A 675 7.58 13.83 14.64
C GLY A 675 8.14 13.05 13.44
N GLU A 676 8.82 11.94 13.71
CA GLU A 676 9.28 11.01 12.67
C GLU A 676 8.10 10.41 11.89
N TRP A 677 7.03 9.95 12.55
CA TRP A 677 5.86 9.36 11.87
C TRP A 677 5.06 10.39 11.07
N VAL A 678 5.02 11.65 11.52
CA VAL A 678 4.45 12.77 10.75
C VAL A 678 5.28 13.03 9.49
N ALA A 679 6.62 13.08 9.60
CA ALA A 679 7.51 13.22 8.44
C ALA A 679 7.34 12.07 7.44
N ARG A 680 7.37 10.81 7.92
CA ARG A 680 7.15 9.60 7.11
C ARG A 680 5.82 9.66 6.34
N ARG A 681 4.74 10.11 7.01
CA ARG A 681 3.44 10.27 6.37
C ARG A 681 3.38 11.39 5.35
N ILE A 682 4.00 12.54 5.62
CA ILE A 682 3.99 13.66 4.67
C ILE A 682 4.80 13.32 3.41
N SER A 683 5.96 12.66 3.56
CA SER A 683 6.75 12.13 2.44
C SER A 683 5.91 11.16 1.59
N ALA A 684 5.26 10.18 2.21
CA ALA A 684 4.34 9.25 1.52
C ALA A 684 3.08 9.92 0.91
N GLU A 685 2.76 11.16 1.29
CA GLU A 685 1.66 11.95 0.75
C GLU A 685 2.15 13.08 -0.20
N GLY A 686 3.43 13.05 -0.61
CA GLY A 686 4.02 13.90 -1.66
C GLY A 686 4.60 15.25 -1.18
N GLY A 687 4.79 15.44 0.12
CA GLY A 687 5.28 16.71 0.67
C GLY A 687 6.81 16.84 0.70
N THR A 688 7.31 17.99 0.25
CA THR A 688 8.69 18.43 0.49
C THR A 688 8.89 18.71 1.98
N LEU A 689 9.98 18.21 2.56
CA LEU A 689 10.19 18.21 4.01
C LEU A 689 11.38 19.06 4.44
N VAL A 690 11.21 19.80 5.54
CA VAL A 690 12.32 20.32 6.34
C VAL A 690 12.19 19.73 7.74
N LEU A 691 13.15 18.91 8.14
CA LEU A 691 13.13 18.10 9.35
C LEU A 691 14.10 18.68 10.38
N ALA A 692 13.56 19.20 11.48
CA ALA A 692 14.37 19.85 12.50
C ALA A 692 14.39 19.06 13.82
N ASP A 693 15.58 18.80 14.34
CA ASP A 693 15.80 18.24 15.67
C ASP A 693 17.15 18.71 16.22
N ARG A 694 17.40 18.50 17.52
CA ARG A 694 18.71 18.72 18.15
C ARG A 694 19.65 17.52 17.99
N SER A 695 19.25 16.50 17.24
CA SER A 695 19.92 15.21 17.11
C SER A 695 20.24 14.89 15.67
N GLU A 696 21.47 14.46 15.42
CA GLU A 696 22.00 13.95 14.15
C GLU A 696 21.19 12.75 13.59
N LEU A 697 20.36 12.09 14.42
CA LEU A 697 19.40 11.10 13.93
C LEU A 697 18.38 11.68 12.91
N VAL A 698 18.20 13.00 12.87
CA VAL A 698 17.35 13.66 11.87
C VAL A 698 17.94 13.58 10.46
N ASP A 699 19.28 13.53 10.33
CA ASP A 699 19.97 13.40 9.04
C ASP A 699 19.66 12.03 8.39
N ALA A 700 19.60 10.98 9.21
CA ALA A 700 19.21 9.64 8.76
C ALA A 700 17.73 9.59 8.34
N VAL A 701 16.83 10.25 9.08
CA VAL A 701 15.39 10.31 8.72
C VAL A 701 15.18 11.13 7.44
N ALA A 702 15.91 12.24 7.27
CA ALA A 702 15.86 13.03 6.04
C ALA A 702 16.40 12.23 4.84
N SER A 703 17.55 11.56 4.99
CA SER A 703 18.12 10.72 3.94
C SER A 703 17.21 9.54 3.55
N GLU A 704 16.49 8.95 4.50
CA GLU A 704 15.53 7.86 4.25
C GLU A 704 14.24 8.34 3.55
N LEU A 705 13.86 9.62 3.69
CA LEU A 705 12.61 10.18 3.18
C LEU A 705 12.76 11.09 1.97
N SER A 706 13.99 11.44 1.60
CA SER A 706 14.27 12.32 0.47
C SER A 706 14.13 11.58 -0.85
N SER A 707 13.46 12.23 -1.81
CA SER A 707 13.30 11.75 -3.19
C SER A 707 13.45 12.93 -4.15
N GLU A 708 13.63 12.66 -5.43
CA GLU A 708 13.79 13.72 -6.44
C GLU A 708 12.54 14.61 -6.57
N SER A 709 11.35 14.02 -6.47
CA SER A 709 10.06 14.72 -6.56
C SER A 709 9.58 15.32 -5.22
N ALA A 710 10.05 14.78 -4.09
CA ALA A 710 9.78 15.29 -2.74
C ALA A 710 11.06 15.23 -1.88
N PRO A 711 11.93 16.26 -1.93
CA PRO A 711 13.17 16.28 -1.16
C PRO A 711 12.90 16.47 0.33
N ALA A 712 13.77 15.91 1.17
CA ALA A 712 13.74 16.06 2.61
C ALA A 712 15.08 16.58 3.15
N ASP A 713 15.09 17.79 3.69
CA ASP A 713 16.26 18.44 4.27
C ASP A 713 16.32 18.27 5.79
N ALA A 714 17.49 17.94 6.32
CA ALA A 714 17.78 18.00 7.75
C ALA A 714 18.22 19.40 8.20
N VAL A 715 17.82 19.77 9.42
CA VAL A 715 18.32 20.95 10.15
C VAL A 715 18.60 20.58 11.60
N LEU A 716 19.88 20.53 11.97
CA LEU A 716 20.32 20.32 13.34
C LEU A 716 20.23 21.62 14.16
N ALA A 717 19.24 21.74 15.04
CA ALA A 717 18.97 22.96 15.80
C ALA A 717 18.37 22.69 17.20
N ASP A 718 18.77 23.48 18.21
CA ASP A 718 18.14 23.44 19.53
C ASP A 718 17.00 24.46 19.65
N LEU A 719 15.79 23.94 19.48
CA LEU A 719 14.56 24.72 19.46
C LEU A 719 14.13 25.25 20.84
N GLU A 720 14.82 24.92 21.94
CA GLU A 720 14.63 25.64 23.21
C GLU A 720 15.06 27.12 23.09
N THR A 721 15.93 27.44 22.11
CA THR A 721 16.46 28.78 21.85
C THR A 721 15.69 29.51 20.75
N TRP A 722 15.71 30.85 20.79
CA TRP A 722 15.19 31.66 19.69
C TRP A 722 16.04 31.49 18.43
N GLU A 723 17.37 31.43 18.60
CA GLU A 723 18.36 31.32 17.55
C GLU A 723 18.18 30.03 16.75
N GLY A 724 17.99 28.88 17.42
CA GLY A 724 17.73 27.60 16.76
C GLY A 724 16.41 27.57 15.98
N ALA A 725 15.35 28.17 16.52
CA ALA A 725 14.07 28.27 15.82
C ALA A 725 14.11 29.22 14.61
N SER A 726 14.79 30.37 14.74
CA SER A 726 15.00 31.32 13.65
C SER A 726 15.81 30.69 12.52
N ALA A 727 16.97 30.09 12.84
CA ALA A 727 17.83 29.40 11.87
C ALA A 727 17.11 28.23 11.17
N THR A 728 16.21 27.54 11.86
CA THR A 728 15.39 26.46 11.25
C THR A 728 14.44 26.99 10.18
N VAL A 729 13.74 28.09 10.46
CA VAL A 729 12.83 28.72 9.48
C VAL A 729 13.62 29.39 8.36
N GLU A 730 14.71 30.08 8.68
CA GLU A 730 15.63 30.68 7.69
C GLU A 730 16.14 29.62 6.71
N ALA A 731 16.63 28.48 7.20
CA ALA A 731 17.13 27.38 6.35
C ALA A 731 16.03 26.70 5.51
N ALA A 732 14.76 26.74 5.93
CA ALA A 732 13.64 26.29 5.11
C ALA A 732 13.35 27.29 3.97
N ILE A 733 13.34 28.59 4.28
CA ILE A 733 13.10 29.67 3.32
C ILE A 733 14.27 29.81 2.33
N GLU A 734 15.52 29.62 2.76
CA GLU A 734 16.70 29.68 1.88
C GLU A 734 16.71 28.54 0.84
N ARG A 735 16.27 27.34 1.20
CA ARG A 735 16.25 26.18 0.30
C ARG A 735 15.01 26.14 -0.60
N HIS A 736 13.83 26.42 -0.04
CA HIS A 736 12.54 26.19 -0.71
C HIS A 736 11.73 27.46 -0.99
N GLY A 737 12.19 28.62 -0.55
CA GLY A 737 11.54 29.92 -0.76
C GLY A 737 10.25 30.16 0.05
N ARG A 738 9.64 29.13 0.64
CA ARG A 738 8.36 29.20 1.37
C ARG A 738 8.23 28.14 2.47
N ILE A 739 7.20 28.28 3.31
CA ILE A 739 6.73 27.24 4.25
C ILE A 739 5.21 27.22 4.18
N ASP A 740 4.64 26.19 3.56
CA ASP A 740 3.19 26.04 3.42
C ASP A 740 2.56 25.48 4.70
N VAL A 741 3.30 24.60 5.40
CA VAL A 741 2.87 24.00 6.67
C VAL A 741 4.05 23.99 7.67
N SER A 742 3.79 24.33 8.93
CA SER A 742 4.77 24.21 10.03
C SER A 742 4.18 23.41 11.18
N ILE A 743 4.78 22.26 11.49
CA ILE A 743 4.30 21.30 12.47
C ILE A 743 5.27 21.23 13.64
N HIS A 744 4.79 21.56 14.84
CA HIS A 744 5.64 21.73 16.02
C HIS A 744 5.52 20.54 16.99
N VAL A 745 6.33 19.49 16.81
CA VAL A 745 6.26 18.20 17.55
C VAL A 745 7.32 18.09 18.66
N VAL A 746 7.62 19.18 19.35
CA VAL A 746 8.67 19.22 20.39
C VAL A 746 8.11 19.07 21.81
N GLY A 747 8.87 18.36 22.64
CA GLY A 747 8.69 18.24 24.08
C GLY A 747 8.28 16.86 24.55
N GLY A 748 7.60 16.84 25.69
CA GLY A 748 7.13 15.63 26.36
C GLY A 748 7.79 15.49 27.73
N THR A 749 7.00 14.98 28.68
CA THR A 749 7.37 14.81 30.09
C THR A 749 8.78 14.25 30.27
N ILE A 750 9.64 15.00 30.98
CA ILE A 750 11.02 14.61 31.32
C ILE A 750 11.01 13.81 32.64
N TRP A 751 10.23 14.23 33.63
CA TRP A 751 10.12 13.59 34.94
C TRP A 751 8.66 13.32 35.35
N ALA A 752 8.44 12.31 36.19
CA ALA A 752 7.14 11.99 36.79
C ALA A 752 7.27 11.91 38.32
N LYS A 753 6.73 12.91 39.04
CA LYS A 753 6.70 13.00 40.51
C LYS A 753 5.64 13.99 41.01
N PRO A 754 5.16 13.91 42.25
CA PRO A 754 4.28 14.94 42.83
C PRO A 754 4.88 16.35 42.72
N PHE A 755 4.05 17.38 42.55
CA PHE A 755 4.55 18.72 42.16
C PHE A 755 5.54 19.33 43.16
N TRP A 756 5.35 19.09 44.46
CA TRP A 756 6.24 19.58 45.52
C TRP A 756 7.59 18.85 45.57
N GLU A 757 7.76 17.73 44.86
CA GLU A 757 9.02 16.99 44.73
C GLU A 757 9.88 17.47 43.55
N TYR A 758 9.42 18.44 42.74
CA TYR A 758 10.23 19.03 41.68
C TYR A 758 11.20 20.09 42.23
N PRO A 759 12.52 19.91 42.06
CA PRO A 759 13.48 20.99 42.20
C PRO A 759 13.20 22.12 41.18
N PRO A 760 13.49 23.39 41.51
CA PRO A 760 13.23 24.54 40.62
C PRO A 760 13.83 24.38 39.22
N GLU A 761 15.01 23.78 39.10
CA GLU A 761 15.69 23.53 37.83
C GLU A 761 15.00 22.46 36.96
N GLN A 762 14.30 21.49 37.57
CA GLN A 762 13.48 20.52 36.84
C GLN A 762 12.20 21.18 36.32
N VAL A 763 11.58 22.07 37.11
CA VAL A 763 10.43 22.88 36.65
C VAL A 763 10.84 23.75 35.45
N GLN A 764 11.93 24.50 35.57
CA GLN A 764 12.42 25.37 34.50
C GLN A 764 12.71 24.57 33.22
N LYS A 765 13.45 23.47 33.33
CA LYS A 765 13.83 22.63 32.18
C LYS A 765 12.64 21.93 31.50
N GLU A 766 11.57 21.60 32.24
CA GLU A 766 10.35 21.06 31.63
C GLU A 766 9.59 22.13 30.83
N ILE A 767 9.56 23.39 31.30
CA ILE A 767 9.03 24.54 30.55
C ILE A 767 9.88 24.82 29.30
N ASP A 768 11.21 24.85 29.46
CA ASP A 768 12.19 25.03 28.37
C ASP A 768 12.02 23.98 27.28
N ARG A 769 11.83 22.71 27.63
CA ARG A 769 11.65 21.63 26.65
C ARG A 769 10.27 21.56 26.00
N SER A 770 9.20 22.00 26.69
CA SER A 770 7.82 21.71 26.27
C SER A 770 6.93 22.90 25.90
N LEU A 771 7.35 24.14 26.21
CA LEU A 771 6.62 25.38 25.85
C LEU A 771 7.37 26.25 24.84
N TRP A 772 8.61 26.61 25.15
CA TRP A 772 9.40 27.57 24.36
C TRP A 772 9.61 27.17 22.89
N PRO A 773 9.89 25.89 22.54
CA PRO A 773 10.05 25.46 21.16
C PRO A 773 8.84 25.75 20.28
N THR A 774 7.62 25.54 20.78
CA THR A 774 6.41 25.89 20.04
C THR A 774 6.25 27.40 19.89
N LEU A 775 6.52 28.17 20.95
CA LEU A 775 6.39 29.63 20.91
C LEU A 775 7.42 30.28 19.96
N TRP A 776 8.67 29.82 19.97
CA TRP A 776 9.71 30.31 19.07
C TRP A 776 9.49 29.89 17.62
N SER A 777 9.11 28.63 17.37
CA SER A 777 8.82 28.16 15.99
C SER A 777 7.64 28.93 15.38
N CYS A 778 6.55 29.15 16.15
CA CYS A 778 5.45 30.03 15.72
C CYS A 778 5.92 31.45 15.42
N ARG A 779 6.72 32.06 16.30
CA ARG A 779 7.23 33.43 16.15
C ARG A 779 8.15 33.57 14.92
N ALA A 780 8.91 32.54 14.60
CA ALA A 780 9.78 32.52 13.42
C ALA A 780 8.98 32.30 12.11
N ALA A 781 8.04 31.36 12.08
CA ALA A 781 7.30 31.01 10.86
C ALA A 781 6.23 32.04 10.43
N ILE A 782 5.51 32.67 11.37
CA ILE A 782 4.36 33.54 11.08
C ILE A 782 4.70 34.71 10.13
N PRO A 783 5.81 35.47 10.30
CA PRO A 783 6.15 36.57 9.39
C PRO A 783 6.25 36.14 7.92
N HIS A 784 6.77 34.94 7.65
CA HIS A 784 6.90 34.40 6.30
C HIS A 784 5.55 33.97 5.73
N MET A 785 4.73 33.24 6.51
CA MET A 785 3.37 32.84 6.10
C MET A 785 2.45 34.06 5.87
N VAL A 786 2.58 35.11 6.67
CA VAL A 786 1.85 36.38 6.49
C VAL A 786 2.30 37.11 5.22
N ALA A 787 3.60 37.12 4.91
CA ALA A 787 4.12 37.68 3.66
C ALA A 787 3.71 36.86 2.43
N GLN A 788 3.60 35.54 2.57
CA GLN A 788 3.05 34.61 1.56
C GLN A 788 1.54 34.77 1.35
N GLY A 789 0.80 35.27 2.36
CA GLY A 789 -0.65 35.41 2.33
C GLY A 789 -1.40 34.11 2.62
N GLY A 790 -0.75 33.15 3.27
CA GLY A 790 -1.33 31.85 3.61
C GLY A 790 -0.33 30.90 4.25
N GLY A 791 -0.84 29.87 4.92
CA GLY A 791 -0.05 28.80 5.54
C GLY A 791 -0.82 28.10 6.67
N THR A 792 -0.35 26.93 7.11
CA THR A 792 -0.94 26.22 8.27
C THR A 792 0.11 25.92 9.34
N ILE A 793 -0.17 26.27 10.58
CA ILE A 793 0.61 25.89 11.76
C ILE A 793 -0.15 24.82 12.55
N VAL A 794 0.49 23.68 12.81
CA VAL A 794 -0.04 22.60 13.65
C VAL A 794 0.84 22.40 14.87
N ASN A 795 0.40 22.88 16.02
CA ASN A 795 1.10 22.71 17.29
C ASN A 795 0.77 21.34 17.92
N VAL A 796 1.77 20.63 18.47
CA VAL A 796 1.50 19.40 19.23
C VAL A 796 1.52 19.66 20.72
N SER A 797 0.31 19.65 21.29
CA SER A 797 0.03 19.83 22.71
C SER A 797 0.04 18.46 23.44
N SER A 798 -0.87 18.24 24.40
CA SER A 798 -1.21 16.94 24.99
C SER A 798 -2.50 17.07 25.81
N VAL A 799 -3.30 16.01 25.97
CA VAL A 799 -4.41 16.02 26.95
C VAL A 799 -3.92 16.17 28.40
N ALA A 800 -2.65 15.83 28.65
CA ALA A 800 -1.93 15.95 29.91
C ALA A 800 -1.88 17.35 30.56
N THR A 801 -2.54 18.36 29.98
CA THR A 801 -2.87 19.63 30.66
C THR A 801 -3.58 19.44 32.01
N ARG A 802 -4.20 18.27 32.20
CA ARG A 802 -4.82 17.81 33.43
C ARG A 802 -4.30 16.40 33.70
N GLY A 803 -3.71 16.17 34.86
CA GLY A 803 -3.13 14.87 35.21
C GLY A 803 -2.07 14.94 36.31
N ILE A 804 -1.88 13.82 37.00
CA ILE A 804 -0.95 13.71 38.14
C ILE A 804 0.51 13.64 37.69
N HIS A 805 1.39 13.92 38.64
CA HIS A 805 2.85 13.72 38.57
C HIS A 805 3.63 14.47 37.47
N ARG A 806 2.97 15.27 36.61
CA ARG A 806 3.62 16.01 35.49
C ARG A 806 3.20 17.48 35.39
N VAL A 807 2.99 18.15 36.53
CA VAL A 807 2.41 19.52 36.58
C VAL A 807 3.17 20.58 35.76
N PRO A 808 4.51 20.65 35.73
CA PRO A 808 5.21 21.61 34.87
C PRO A 808 4.97 21.34 33.38
N TYR A 809 4.93 20.07 32.97
CA TYR A 809 4.58 19.66 31.60
C TYR A 809 3.13 20.00 31.26
N ALA A 810 2.20 19.77 32.20
CA ALA A 810 0.79 20.13 32.06
C ALA A 810 0.61 21.64 31.84
N ALA A 811 1.34 22.47 32.60
CA ALA A 811 1.37 23.92 32.43
C ALA A 811 1.95 24.34 31.07
N ALA A 812 3.05 23.71 30.63
CA ALA A 812 3.64 23.96 29.31
C ALA A 812 2.65 23.65 28.17
N LYS A 813 2.01 22.48 28.16
CA LYS A 813 1.05 22.11 27.12
C LYS A 813 -0.27 22.89 27.21
N GLY A 814 -0.68 23.32 28.41
CA GLY A 814 -1.74 24.32 28.59
C GLY A 814 -1.38 25.66 27.94
N GLY A 815 -0.11 26.08 28.04
CA GLY A 815 0.43 27.22 27.32
C GLY A 815 0.38 27.05 25.79
N VAL A 816 0.70 25.86 25.26
CA VAL A 816 0.58 25.55 23.82
C VAL A 816 -0.87 25.67 23.33
N ASN A 817 -1.86 25.26 24.12
CA ASN A 817 -3.27 25.47 23.80
C ASN A 817 -3.61 26.97 23.70
N ALA A 818 -3.16 27.78 24.67
CA ALA A 818 -3.38 29.22 24.68
C ALA A 818 -2.68 29.94 23.51
N ILE A 819 -1.44 29.56 23.19
CA ILE A 819 -0.68 30.04 22.02
C ILE A 819 -1.46 29.79 20.74
N THR A 820 -2.01 28.57 20.58
CA THR A 820 -2.78 28.17 19.40
C THR A 820 -4.02 29.04 19.20
N SER A 821 -4.85 29.20 20.25
CA SER A 821 -6.08 30.00 20.13
C SER A 821 -5.81 31.50 20.00
N ALA A 822 -4.74 32.03 20.61
CA ALA A 822 -4.37 33.44 20.47
C ALA A 822 -3.85 33.75 19.06
N LEU A 823 -2.88 32.98 18.57
CA LEU A 823 -2.30 33.20 17.24
C LEU A 823 -3.31 32.98 16.13
N ALA A 824 -4.29 32.08 16.28
CA ALA A 824 -5.37 31.93 15.30
C ALA A 824 -6.19 33.22 15.09
N LEU A 825 -6.40 34.02 16.14
CA LEU A 825 -7.13 35.30 16.05
C LEU A 825 -6.31 36.36 15.30
N GLU A 826 -4.98 36.36 15.49
CA GLU A 826 -4.07 37.33 14.88
C GLU A 826 -3.70 36.97 13.43
N ALA A 827 -3.59 35.66 13.13
CA ALA A 827 -3.06 35.16 11.86
C ALA A 827 -4.13 34.89 10.79
N ALA A 828 -5.37 34.54 11.19
CA ALA A 828 -6.45 34.25 10.25
C ALA A 828 -6.79 35.39 9.25
N PRO A 829 -6.72 36.69 9.60
CA PRO A 829 -6.91 37.78 8.63
C PRO A 829 -5.91 37.78 7.46
N TYR A 830 -4.77 37.08 7.60
CA TYR A 830 -3.72 36.95 6.58
C TYR A 830 -3.75 35.59 5.87
N GLY A 831 -4.84 34.83 6.00
CA GLY A 831 -4.97 33.49 5.41
C GLY A 831 -4.20 32.39 6.15
N VAL A 832 -3.60 32.70 7.31
CA VAL A 832 -2.79 31.75 8.06
C VAL A 832 -3.63 31.04 9.13
N ARG A 833 -3.65 29.71 9.06
CA ARG A 833 -4.43 28.82 9.93
C ARG A 833 -3.57 28.31 11.08
N VAL A 834 -4.07 28.35 12.31
CA VAL A 834 -3.32 27.88 13.48
C VAL A 834 -4.19 26.92 14.28
N VAL A 835 -3.74 25.68 14.43
CA VAL A 835 -4.46 24.57 15.09
C VAL A 835 -3.51 23.76 15.95
N ALA A 836 -4.06 22.88 16.78
CA ALA A 836 -3.26 21.93 17.55
C ALA A 836 -3.90 20.55 17.64
N THR A 837 -3.07 19.52 17.78
CA THR A 837 -3.50 18.24 18.36
C THR A 837 -3.10 18.17 19.82
N ALA A 838 -3.80 17.35 20.60
CA ALA A 838 -3.48 17.03 21.99
C ALA A 838 -3.37 15.50 22.14
N PRO A 839 -2.19 14.90 21.88
CA PRO A 839 -1.95 13.47 22.09
C PRO A 839 -2.14 13.01 23.54
N GLY A 840 -2.68 11.79 23.69
CA GLY A 840 -2.70 11.03 24.94
C GLY A 840 -1.52 10.07 25.09
N GLY A 841 -1.71 9.03 25.92
CA GLY A 841 -0.77 7.91 25.99
C GLY A 841 -0.55 7.34 24.58
N THR A 842 0.70 7.34 24.14
CA THR A 842 1.09 6.92 22.78
C THR A 842 2.05 5.75 22.91
N ASP A 843 1.68 4.62 22.30
CA ASP A 843 2.53 3.46 22.18
C ASP A 843 3.56 3.70 21.07
N ALA A 844 4.83 3.48 21.39
CA ALA A 844 5.97 3.81 20.55
C ALA A 844 7.18 2.97 20.97
N PRO A 845 8.06 2.59 20.01
CA PRO A 845 9.30 1.88 20.32
C PRO A 845 10.17 2.61 21.37
N PRO A 846 11.05 1.88 22.08
CA PRO A 846 12.03 2.47 23.00
C PRO A 846 12.78 3.64 22.34
N ARG A 847 12.79 4.80 23.00
CA ARG A 847 13.37 6.01 22.40
C ARG A 847 14.87 5.86 22.21
N ARG A 848 15.33 6.10 20.97
CA ARG A 848 16.75 6.23 20.61
C ARG A 848 17.43 7.33 21.43
N ILE A 849 16.68 8.38 21.79
CA ILE A 849 17.15 9.49 22.65
C ILE A 849 16.20 9.65 23.82
N ALA A 850 16.69 9.42 25.04
CA ALA A 850 15.93 9.64 26.26
C ALA A 850 15.56 11.13 26.45
N ARG A 851 14.37 11.38 27.01
CA ARG A 851 13.92 12.75 27.36
C ARG A 851 14.64 13.29 28.60
N GLY A 852 14.83 12.41 29.58
CA GLY A 852 15.48 12.65 30.86
C GLY A 852 15.99 11.33 31.46
N PRO A 853 16.49 11.35 32.71
CA PRO A 853 16.76 10.11 33.43
C PRO A 853 15.46 9.33 33.65
N GLY A 854 15.53 8.00 33.56
CA GLY A 854 14.44 7.13 34.01
C GLY A 854 14.30 7.17 35.55
N PRO A 855 13.24 6.56 36.11
CA PRO A 855 12.98 6.58 37.55
C PRO A 855 14.14 5.95 38.34
N ALA A 856 14.73 6.73 39.24
CA ALA A 856 15.99 6.38 39.91
C ALA A 856 15.80 5.35 41.04
N ASP A 857 14.65 5.37 41.71
CA ASP A 857 14.33 4.52 42.86
C ASP A 857 12.90 3.93 42.77
N ASP A 858 12.50 3.14 43.76
CA ASP A 858 11.16 2.54 43.80
C ASP A 858 10.04 3.58 43.90
N GLN A 859 10.32 4.73 44.53
CA GLN A 859 9.31 5.77 44.71
C GLN A 859 9.02 6.51 43.41
N GLU A 860 10.05 6.82 42.61
CA GLU A 860 9.86 7.36 41.25
C GLU A 860 9.23 6.32 40.31
N ARG A 861 9.49 5.01 40.51
CA ARG A 861 8.79 3.93 39.77
C ARG A 861 7.29 3.91 40.09
N GLU A 862 6.90 3.98 41.37
CA GLU A 862 5.49 4.07 41.79
C GLU A 862 4.79 5.32 41.21
N TRP A 863 5.45 6.47 41.21
CA TRP A 863 4.88 7.70 40.64
C TRP A 863 4.70 7.61 39.11
N TYR A 864 5.64 6.98 38.41
CA TYR A 864 5.51 6.71 36.98
C TYR A 864 4.40 5.71 36.68
N GLN A 865 4.26 4.65 37.49
CA GLN A 865 3.20 3.66 37.36
C GLN A 865 1.81 4.28 37.56
N ALA A 866 1.60 5.07 38.61
CA ALA A 866 0.33 5.78 38.84
C ALA A 866 -0.02 6.75 37.69
N LEU A 867 0.99 7.36 37.04
CA LEU A 867 0.82 8.18 35.85
C LEU A 867 0.37 7.35 34.63
N VAL A 868 0.92 6.14 34.46
CA VAL A 868 0.51 5.20 33.41
C VAL A 868 -0.93 4.75 33.63
N GLU A 869 -1.27 4.31 34.85
CA GLU A 869 -2.63 3.89 35.25
C GLU A 869 -3.64 5.00 34.99
N GLN A 870 -3.40 6.22 35.48
CA GLN A 870 -4.30 7.36 35.25
C GLN A 870 -4.46 7.73 33.77
N THR A 871 -3.49 7.39 32.91
CA THR A 871 -3.55 7.62 31.45
C THR A 871 -4.30 6.51 30.71
N VAL A 872 -4.32 5.28 31.24
CA VAL A 872 -5.13 4.18 30.72
C VAL A 872 -6.58 4.33 31.16
N ASP A 873 -6.81 4.63 32.44
CA ASP A 873 -8.15 4.76 33.05
C ASP A 873 -8.94 5.97 32.51
N SER A 874 -8.26 7.07 32.14
CA SER A 874 -8.91 8.23 31.51
C SER A 874 -9.26 7.98 30.03
N SER A 875 -8.60 7.02 29.38
CA SER A 875 -8.89 6.68 27.99
C SER A 875 -10.14 5.79 27.91
N LEU A 876 -11.18 6.26 27.23
CA LEU A 876 -12.42 5.49 27.01
C LEU A 876 -12.20 4.23 26.15
N LEU A 877 -11.05 4.14 25.46
CA LEU A 877 -10.63 2.94 24.73
C LEU A 877 -9.73 2.00 25.56
N GLY A 878 -9.34 2.36 26.78
CA GLY A 878 -8.56 1.53 27.70
C GLY A 878 -7.17 1.13 27.19
N ARG A 879 -6.59 1.89 26.25
CA ARG A 879 -5.27 1.62 25.66
C ARG A 879 -4.55 2.90 25.23
N TYR A 880 -3.26 2.78 24.97
CA TYR A 880 -2.50 3.84 24.29
C TYR A 880 -2.83 3.86 22.78
N GLY A 881 -2.70 5.04 22.17
CA GLY A 881 -2.83 5.22 20.72
C GLY A 881 -1.53 4.90 19.99
N SER A 882 -1.57 4.44 18.74
CA SER A 882 -0.36 4.20 17.93
C SER A 882 0.23 5.51 17.38
N LEU A 883 1.48 5.45 16.91
CA LEU A 883 2.10 6.57 16.20
C LEU A 883 1.32 6.98 14.94
N ASP A 884 0.74 6.02 14.19
CA ASP A 884 -0.14 6.30 13.04
C ASP A 884 -1.41 7.06 13.45
N GLU A 885 -2.06 6.70 14.56
CA GLU A 885 -3.26 7.38 15.06
C GLU A 885 -2.95 8.85 15.42
N GLN A 886 -1.77 9.12 15.98
CA GLN A 886 -1.31 10.48 16.26
C GLN A 886 -0.95 11.26 14.98
N ALA A 887 -0.16 10.65 14.09
CA ALA A 887 0.27 11.29 12.84
C ALA A 887 -0.91 11.56 11.90
N ALA A 888 -1.92 10.70 11.86
CA ALA A 888 -3.13 10.88 11.05
C ALA A 888 -3.88 12.18 11.39
N ALA A 889 -4.12 12.43 12.69
CA ALA A 889 -4.82 13.62 13.13
C ALA A 889 -4.01 14.91 12.87
N ILE A 890 -2.68 14.84 13.01
CA ILE A 890 -1.76 15.95 12.70
C ILE A 890 -1.79 16.27 11.20
N CYS A 891 -1.66 15.26 10.34
CA CYS A 891 -1.64 15.43 8.87
C CYS A 891 -2.99 15.90 8.34
N PHE A 892 -4.11 15.37 8.86
CA PHE A 892 -5.44 15.90 8.56
C PHE A 892 -5.56 17.39 8.88
N LEU A 893 -5.18 17.80 10.10
CA LEU A 893 -5.23 19.21 10.51
C LEU A 893 -4.26 20.10 9.73
N ALA A 894 -3.15 19.57 9.23
CA ALA A 894 -2.21 20.27 8.35
C ALA A 894 -2.73 20.49 6.92
N SER A 895 -3.60 19.61 6.43
CA SER A 895 -4.07 19.59 5.04
C SER A 895 -5.21 20.57 4.72
N ASP A 896 -5.53 20.72 3.43
CA ASP A 896 -6.63 21.58 2.97
C ASP A 896 -8.04 20.99 3.26
N GLU A 897 -8.13 19.70 3.59
CA GLU A 897 -9.36 19.09 4.11
C GLU A 897 -9.82 19.75 5.42
N ALA A 898 -8.87 20.27 6.20
CA ALA A 898 -9.11 21.03 7.43
C ALA A 898 -9.12 22.56 7.22
N SER A 899 -9.23 23.05 5.97
CA SER A 899 -9.15 24.48 5.63
C SER A 899 -10.08 25.41 6.42
N TYR A 900 -11.23 24.93 6.90
CA TYR A 900 -12.17 25.70 7.73
C TYR A 900 -11.97 25.53 9.25
N ILE A 901 -10.92 24.83 9.70
CA ILE A 901 -10.63 24.55 11.11
C ILE A 901 -9.43 25.40 11.56
N THR A 902 -9.68 26.40 12.43
CA THR A 902 -8.66 27.26 13.06
C THR A 902 -8.95 27.47 14.55
N GLY A 903 -7.92 27.84 15.33
CA GLY A 903 -8.01 28.13 16.77
C GLY A 903 -8.37 26.95 17.69
N THR A 904 -8.54 25.76 17.11
CA THR A 904 -9.03 24.54 17.76
C THR A 904 -7.88 23.64 18.20
N VAL A 905 -8.06 23.00 19.36
CA VAL A 905 -7.21 21.91 19.86
C VAL A 905 -8.00 20.61 19.75
N LEU A 906 -7.47 19.61 19.04
CA LEU A 906 -8.11 18.30 18.84
C LEU A 906 -7.47 17.23 19.75
N PRO A 907 -8.20 16.71 20.77
CA PRO A 907 -7.73 15.58 21.58
C PRO A 907 -7.58 14.29 20.76
N VAL A 908 -6.44 13.61 20.89
CA VAL A 908 -6.12 12.35 20.21
C VAL A 908 -5.68 11.33 21.27
N ALA A 909 -6.62 10.95 22.13
CA ALA A 909 -6.36 10.23 23.39
C ALA A 909 -7.39 9.14 23.71
N GLY A 910 -8.05 8.57 22.69
CA GLY A 910 -9.04 7.50 22.87
C GLY A 910 -10.27 7.92 23.68
N GLY A 911 -10.72 9.17 23.50
CA GLY A 911 -11.89 9.74 24.19
C GLY A 911 -11.57 10.57 25.43
N ASP A 912 -10.33 10.54 25.92
CA ASP A 912 -9.86 11.49 26.94
C ASP A 912 -9.79 12.92 26.36
N LEU A 913 -10.22 13.90 27.16
CA LEU A 913 -10.23 15.33 26.83
C LEU A 913 -9.24 16.14 27.71
N GLY A 914 -8.55 15.46 28.64
CA GLY A 914 -7.78 16.05 29.75
C GLY A 914 -8.60 16.12 31.02
#